data_AF-A0A7I7Q4W3-F1
#
_entry.id   AF-A0A7I7Q4W3-F1
#
_cell.length_a   1.000
_cell.length_b   1.000
_cell.length_c   1.000
_cell.angle_alpha   90.00
_cell.angle_beta   90.00
_cell.angle_gamma   90.00
#
_symmetry.space_group_name_H-M   'P 1'
#
loop_
_entity.id
_entity.type
_entity.pdbx_description
1 polymer ?
#
loop_
_entity_poly.entity_id
_entity_poly.type
_entity_poly.pdbx_seq_one_letter_code
_entity_poly.pdbx_strand_id
1 'polypeptide(L)'
;MAYHAGAELSGIECFQVNPLIKDYNGPACAYVANPFGGYQVNSDGERFVDSDYWSGQMMSEVKSEIDSARGPIYLKVSHPPDETLTALENILHTTERPTRGTFHANRGHDYRTHDIEMHISEIGLCGGHSASGVWVDEHARTTVPGLYAAGDLACVPHNYMIGAFVFGDLAGTHAASIRAQVAAPQQLPDDQLRAAHELIYRPLRHPDGPPQPQVEYKLRRFVNDYVAPPKTAAKLSIAVRTFERMRHEIEGMGARNPHELMRAVEVSFIRDCAEMAARSSLTRTESRWGLYHKRADMPVRNDGEWGYHLNLRKGPDGEMLFLKRPVAPYLVSVPELDGLPPADQTVHEVQQPALVGGKAPATAGSRIASAATTVDPPSPRIAEVLALEEPTIADLQPYLTDADPGVRRTAVVTLTEYIPDGYAPVLFAALDDADAGVRRCSAEGIRELVEVLPDPAGAEPYLSSGDTVVRAATVYLLSARRAGAAGQYRRALDDPDHRVRIEAVRALVSVDDVDGVRAATHDENREVRIAAAAGLATLRAGVEAVSALIADPDPLVRAAALAAIGELGCSQNDFAAVERALQAPAWQVRQGAARALGGATTELGVLAISRLADALSDAHLDVRKAAILSLTRWADEAAARDALGIALKDSDADVRAYARRALDVQNA
;
A
#
# COMPACT_ATOMS: atom_id res chain seq x y z
N MET A 1 -4.32 -19.54 -29.85
CA MET A 1 -4.29 -20.48 -31.00
C MET A 1 -5.28 -21.63 -30.86
N ALA A 2 -5.18 -22.49 -29.83
CA ALA A 2 -6.09 -23.64 -29.65
C ALA A 2 -7.59 -23.26 -29.70
N TYR A 3 -7.97 -22.17 -29.03
CA TYR A 3 -9.33 -21.61 -29.10
C TYR A 3 -9.78 -21.31 -30.54
N HIS A 4 -8.94 -20.66 -31.36
CA HIS A 4 -9.27 -20.34 -32.75
C HIS A 4 -9.34 -21.57 -33.66
N ALA A 5 -8.65 -22.65 -33.30
CA ALA A 5 -8.78 -23.94 -33.97
C ALA A 5 -10.07 -24.70 -33.57
N GLY A 6 -10.82 -24.20 -32.59
CA GLY A 6 -12.05 -24.83 -32.09
C GLY A 6 -11.82 -25.84 -30.96
N ALA A 7 -10.62 -25.91 -30.39
CA ALA A 7 -10.35 -26.76 -29.24
C ALA A 7 -11.11 -26.26 -28.00
N GLU A 8 -11.59 -27.19 -27.18
CA GLU A 8 -12.10 -26.87 -25.85
C GLU A 8 -10.96 -26.45 -24.91
N LEU A 9 -11.19 -25.38 -24.17
CA LEU A 9 -10.37 -24.94 -23.05
C LEU A 9 -11.22 -25.07 -21.78
N SER A 10 -10.63 -25.49 -20.68
CA SER A 10 -11.31 -25.73 -19.41
C SER A 10 -10.75 -24.82 -18.32
N GLY A 11 -11.61 -24.42 -17.38
CA GLY A 11 -11.22 -23.76 -16.13
C GLY A 11 -10.53 -22.41 -16.34
N ILE A 12 -10.80 -21.72 -17.46
CA ILE A 12 -10.18 -20.44 -17.81
C ILE A 12 -10.55 -19.33 -16.80
N GLU A 13 -11.57 -19.54 -15.97
CA GLU A 13 -11.93 -18.70 -14.83
C GLU A 13 -11.10 -18.94 -13.55
N CYS A 14 -10.30 -20.00 -13.50
CA CYS A 14 -9.45 -20.41 -12.39
C CYS A 14 -8.03 -19.91 -12.62
N PHE A 15 -7.66 -18.81 -11.97
CA PHE A 15 -6.40 -18.12 -12.22
C PHE A 15 -5.28 -18.62 -11.32
N GLN A 16 -4.07 -18.68 -11.86
CA GLN A 16 -2.87 -18.80 -11.04
C GLN A 16 -2.53 -17.42 -10.44
N VAL A 17 -2.24 -17.41 -9.14
CA VAL A 17 -1.67 -16.28 -8.40
C VAL A 17 -0.49 -16.80 -7.61
N ASN A 18 0.67 -16.14 -7.73
CA ASN A 18 1.92 -16.61 -7.13
C ASN A 18 2.50 -15.62 -6.12
N PRO A 19 3.06 -16.06 -4.98
CA PRO A 19 3.93 -15.22 -4.18
C PRO A 19 5.23 -14.94 -4.94
N LEU A 20 5.49 -13.66 -5.18
CA LEU A 20 6.69 -13.11 -5.76
C LEU A 20 7.50 -12.40 -4.68
N ILE A 21 8.78 -12.18 -4.98
CA ILE A 21 9.57 -11.22 -4.22
C ILE A 21 9.10 -9.81 -4.58
N LYS A 22 8.94 -8.93 -3.60
CA LYS A 22 8.54 -7.54 -3.84
C LYS A 22 9.54 -6.85 -4.78
N ASP A 23 9.01 -6.10 -5.74
CA ASP A 23 9.76 -5.34 -6.76
C ASP A 23 10.71 -6.19 -7.63
N TYR A 24 10.47 -7.50 -7.70
CA TYR A 24 11.20 -8.44 -8.55
C TYR A 24 10.22 -9.34 -9.29
N ASN A 25 10.38 -9.44 -10.61
CA ASN A 25 9.57 -10.37 -11.38
C ASN A 25 10.11 -11.82 -11.27
N GLY A 26 10.07 -12.39 -10.06
CA GLY A 26 10.49 -13.75 -9.79
C GLY A 26 9.82 -14.35 -8.55
N PRO A 27 9.60 -15.67 -8.54
CA PRO A 27 8.93 -16.36 -7.45
C PRO A 27 9.71 -16.23 -6.14
N ALA A 28 9.00 -16.13 -5.02
CA ALA A 28 9.62 -16.14 -3.70
C ALA A 28 10.34 -17.48 -3.41
N CYS A 29 9.86 -18.58 -4.00
CA CYS A 29 10.37 -19.95 -3.84
C CYS A 29 10.34 -20.43 -2.38
N ALA A 30 9.27 -20.13 -1.65
CA ALA A 30 9.05 -20.63 -0.29
C ALA A 30 9.18 -22.16 -0.19
N TYR A 31 8.72 -22.92 -1.20
CA TYR A 31 8.87 -24.38 -1.24
C TYR A 31 10.34 -24.86 -1.24
N VAL A 32 11.29 -24.03 -1.67
CA VAL A 32 12.73 -24.32 -1.56
C VAL A 32 13.24 -23.94 -0.18
N ALA A 33 12.81 -22.80 0.37
CA ALA A 33 13.28 -22.30 1.66
C ALA A 33 12.73 -23.09 2.87
N ASN A 34 11.48 -23.53 2.81
CA ASN A 34 10.79 -24.18 3.93
C ASN A 34 11.49 -25.47 4.40
N PRO A 35 11.93 -26.40 3.52
CA PRO A 35 12.70 -27.58 3.92
C PRO A 35 14.00 -27.27 4.67
N PHE A 36 14.57 -26.07 4.48
CA PHE A 36 15.78 -25.60 5.14
C PHE A 36 15.48 -24.73 6.39
N GLY A 37 14.22 -24.71 6.83
CA GLY A 37 13.77 -23.98 8.01
C GLY A 37 13.22 -22.58 7.74
N GLY A 38 13.15 -22.14 6.48
CA GLY A 38 12.45 -20.89 6.12
C GLY A 38 10.94 -20.98 6.39
N TYR A 39 10.29 -19.83 6.62
CA TYR A 39 8.82 -19.80 6.80
C TYR A 39 8.26 -18.41 6.52
N GLN A 40 6.95 -18.31 6.28
CA GLN A 40 6.30 -17.02 5.99
C GLN A 40 5.86 -16.35 7.30
N VAL A 41 6.09 -15.03 7.40
CA VAL A 41 5.66 -14.19 8.53
C VAL A 41 5.10 -12.84 8.07
N ASN A 42 4.27 -12.24 8.91
CA ASN A 42 3.77 -10.87 8.72
C ASN A 42 4.73 -9.82 9.31
N SER A 43 4.35 -8.55 9.35
CA SER A 43 5.19 -7.46 9.88
C SER A 43 5.54 -7.60 11.35
N ASP A 44 4.69 -8.30 12.10
CA ASP A 44 4.84 -8.53 13.54
C ASP A 44 5.67 -9.81 13.83
N GLY A 45 6.09 -10.53 12.79
CA GLY A 45 6.86 -11.78 12.88
C GLY A 45 5.99 -13.01 13.15
N GLU A 46 4.67 -12.89 13.06
CA GLU A 46 3.73 -14.00 13.28
C GLU A 46 3.59 -14.85 12.03
N ARG A 47 3.51 -16.17 12.21
CA ARG A 47 3.15 -17.10 11.13
C ARG A 47 1.66 -17.01 10.87
N PHE A 48 1.28 -16.82 9.62
CA PHE A 48 -0.12 -16.60 9.21
C PHE A 48 -0.64 -17.61 8.19
N VAL A 49 0.21 -18.55 7.74
CA VAL A 49 -0.17 -19.64 6.84
C VAL A 49 0.09 -20.97 7.53
N ASP A 50 -0.95 -21.80 7.64
CA ASP A 50 -0.88 -23.11 8.29
C ASP A 50 -0.52 -24.24 7.30
N SER A 51 -0.66 -24.01 5.99
CA SER A 51 -0.41 -25.00 4.94
C SER A 51 0.62 -24.53 3.93
N ASP A 52 1.67 -25.34 3.76
CA ASP A 52 2.68 -25.16 2.71
C ASP A 52 2.17 -25.62 1.32
N TYR A 53 0.90 -26.06 1.22
CA TYR A 53 0.33 -26.49 -0.05
C TYR A 53 -0.16 -25.30 -0.87
N TRP A 54 0.39 -25.19 -2.07
CA TRP A 54 0.06 -24.14 -3.00
C TRP A 54 -1.38 -24.25 -3.50
N SER A 55 -2.24 -23.36 -3.01
CA SER A 55 -3.65 -23.34 -3.38
C SER A 55 -4.21 -21.93 -3.41
N GLY A 56 -5.32 -21.73 -4.10
CA GLY A 56 -6.02 -20.45 -4.03
C GLY A 56 -6.57 -20.14 -2.63
N GLN A 57 -6.75 -21.14 -1.76
CA GLN A 57 -7.07 -20.93 -0.34
C GLN A 57 -5.87 -20.28 0.38
N MET A 58 -4.68 -20.86 0.28
CA MET A 58 -3.43 -20.27 0.78
C MET A 58 -3.22 -18.85 0.24
N MET A 59 -3.49 -18.61 -1.06
CA MET A 59 -3.39 -17.26 -1.62
C MET A 59 -4.43 -16.29 -1.05
N SER A 60 -5.58 -16.78 -0.59
CA SER A 60 -6.59 -15.95 0.09
C SER A 60 -6.09 -15.49 1.45
N GLU A 61 -5.43 -16.37 2.20
CA GLU A 61 -4.79 -16.05 3.48
C GLU A 61 -3.66 -15.03 3.27
N VAL A 62 -2.76 -15.29 2.32
CA VAL A 62 -1.69 -14.36 1.93
C VAL A 62 -2.23 -12.98 1.54
N LYS A 63 -3.26 -12.92 0.70
CA LYS A 63 -3.86 -11.64 0.29
C LYS A 63 -4.54 -10.93 1.46
N SER A 64 -5.23 -11.67 2.32
CA SER A 64 -5.89 -11.09 3.50
C SER A 64 -4.87 -10.53 4.49
N GLU A 65 -3.72 -11.19 4.66
CA GLU A 65 -2.66 -10.72 5.54
C GLU A 65 -2.01 -9.44 4.99
N ILE A 66 -1.67 -9.42 3.68
CA ILE A 66 -1.13 -8.24 2.98
C ILE A 66 -2.07 -7.02 3.10
N ASP A 67 -3.38 -7.24 2.98
CA ASP A 67 -4.38 -6.15 3.03
C ASP A 67 -4.72 -5.70 4.46
N SER A 68 -4.25 -6.43 5.47
CA SER A 68 -4.49 -6.11 6.88
C SER A 68 -3.46 -5.11 7.42
N ALA A 69 -3.69 -4.62 8.65
CA ALA A 69 -2.72 -3.78 9.36
C ALA A 69 -1.42 -4.51 9.73
N ARG A 70 -1.37 -5.85 9.57
CA ARG A 70 -0.19 -6.69 9.82
C ARG A 70 0.65 -6.95 8.57
N GLY A 71 0.22 -6.48 7.40
CA GLY A 71 1.08 -6.44 6.23
C GLY A 71 2.22 -5.42 6.41
N PRO A 72 3.33 -5.50 5.67
CA PRO A 72 3.67 -6.46 4.60
C PRO A 72 4.03 -7.87 5.13
N ILE A 73 4.34 -8.79 4.21
CA ILE A 73 4.73 -10.17 4.54
C ILE A 73 6.13 -10.51 4.04
N TYR A 74 6.77 -11.48 4.68
CA TYR A 74 8.16 -11.86 4.45
C TYR A 74 8.34 -13.38 4.43
N LEU A 75 9.27 -13.86 3.60
CA LEU A 75 9.89 -15.17 3.75
C LEU A 75 11.06 -15.05 4.72
N LYS A 76 10.87 -15.53 5.95
CA LYS A 76 11.85 -15.50 7.03
C LYS A 76 13.00 -16.46 6.72
N VAL A 77 14.18 -15.90 6.48
CA VAL A 77 15.41 -16.63 6.17
C VAL A 77 16.62 -16.11 6.94
N SER A 78 16.51 -15.05 7.74
CA SER A 78 17.66 -14.47 8.47
C SER A 78 18.15 -15.26 9.69
N HIS A 79 17.56 -16.44 9.95
CA HIS A 79 17.73 -17.20 11.20
C HIS A 79 18.41 -18.58 11.06
N PRO A 80 18.38 -19.29 9.91
CA PRO A 80 19.13 -20.53 9.74
C PRO A 80 20.64 -20.29 9.81
N PRO A 81 21.43 -21.33 10.11
CA PRO A 81 22.89 -21.25 10.12
C PRO A 81 23.48 -20.84 8.76
N ASP A 82 24.69 -20.27 8.78
CA ASP A 82 25.38 -19.76 7.59
C ASP A 82 25.57 -20.83 6.48
N GLU A 83 25.84 -22.07 6.86
CA GLU A 83 25.94 -23.21 5.92
C GLU A 83 24.62 -23.44 5.17
N THR A 84 23.50 -23.41 5.89
CA THR A 84 22.16 -23.53 5.33
C THR A 84 21.84 -22.36 4.40
N LEU A 85 22.21 -21.15 4.77
CA LEU A 85 21.99 -19.96 3.94
C LEU A 85 22.80 -20.00 2.65
N THR A 86 24.06 -20.43 2.73
CA THR A 86 24.92 -20.64 1.56
C THR A 86 24.30 -21.68 0.62
N ALA A 87 23.76 -22.78 1.15
CA ALA A 87 23.07 -23.78 0.34
C ALA A 87 21.81 -23.21 -0.35
N LEU A 88 21.00 -22.42 0.38
CA LEU A 88 19.84 -21.74 -0.18
C LEU A 88 20.20 -20.74 -1.27
N GLU A 89 21.23 -19.91 -1.07
CA GLU A 89 21.74 -18.98 -2.07
C GLU A 89 22.21 -19.72 -3.33
N ASN A 90 22.98 -20.79 -3.17
CA ASN A 90 23.42 -21.60 -4.30
C ASN A 90 22.24 -22.15 -5.11
N ILE A 91 21.20 -22.68 -4.46
CA ILE A 91 20.02 -23.20 -5.17
C ILE A 91 19.24 -22.05 -5.85
N LEU A 92 18.92 -21.00 -5.10
CA LEU A 92 18.03 -19.92 -5.55
C LEU A 92 18.68 -18.98 -6.57
N HIS A 93 19.99 -18.76 -6.48
CA HIS A 93 20.74 -17.83 -7.33
C HIS A 93 21.37 -18.51 -8.54
N THR A 94 21.38 -19.85 -8.63
CA THR A 94 21.94 -20.53 -9.82
C THR A 94 20.88 -21.30 -10.60
N THR A 95 20.02 -22.07 -9.92
CA THR A 95 19.03 -22.93 -10.56
C THR A 95 17.71 -22.21 -10.83
N GLU A 96 17.15 -21.55 -9.83
CA GLU A 96 15.81 -20.96 -9.95
C GLU A 96 15.81 -19.67 -10.78
N ARG A 97 16.59 -18.66 -10.37
CA ARG A 97 16.68 -17.37 -11.06
C ARG A 97 18.08 -16.76 -10.89
N PRO A 98 18.96 -16.81 -11.91
CA PRO A 98 20.30 -16.23 -11.83
C PRO A 98 20.35 -14.75 -11.43
N THR A 99 19.36 -13.97 -11.87
CA THR A 99 19.25 -12.54 -11.55
C THR A 99 18.91 -12.24 -10.09
N ARG A 100 18.53 -13.25 -9.29
CA ARG A 100 18.13 -13.07 -7.89
C ARG A 100 19.29 -12.63 -7.01
N GLY A 101 20.48 -13.21 -7.20
CA GLY A 101 21.69 -12.79 -6.46
C GLY A 101 22.04 -11.33 -6.71
N THR A 102 22.06 -10.91 -7.99
CA THR A 102 22.28 -9.51 -8.37
C THR A 102 21.21 -8.58 -7.83
N PHE A 103 19.95 -9.01 -7.80
CA PHE A 103 18.83 -8.25 -7.24
C PHE A 103 19.04 -7.92 -5.75
N HIS A 104 19.48 -8.89 -4.95
CA HIS A 104 19.77 -8.69 -3.53
C HIS A 104 21.04 -7.84 -3.32
N ALA A 105 22.12 -8.16 -4.04
CA ALA A 105 23.37 -7.40 -3.98
C ALA A 105 23.19 -5.91 -4.30
N ASN A 106 22.40 -5.57 -5.32
CA ASN A 106 22.13 -4.16 -5.69
C ASN A 106 21.31 -3.39 -4.64
N ARG A 107 20.69 -4.07 -3.68
CA ARG A 107 20.02 -3.45 -2.52
C ARG A 107 20.91 -3.42 -1.28
N GLY A 108 22.12 -3.98 -1.33
CA GLY A 108 22.99 -4.10 -0.17
C GLY A 108 22.47 -5.10 0.87
N HIS A 109 21.60 -6.02 0.47
CA HIS A 109 20.98 -7.01 1.37
C HIS A 109 21.39 -8.42 0.94
N ASP A 110 21.41 -9.35 1.90
CA ASP A 110 21.55 -10.80 1.68
C ASP A 110 20.59 -11.56 2.61
N TYR A 111 20.55 -12.89 2.53
CA TYR A 111 19.66 -13.69 3.37
C TYR A 111 20.07 -13.74 4.84
N ARG A 112 21.32 -13.36 5.18
CA ARG A 112 21.82 -13.33 6.55
C ARG A 112 21.33 -12.11 7.30
N THR A 113 21.16 -11.02 6.58
CA THR A 113 20.83 -9.70 7.12
C THR A 113 19.36 -9.33 6.96
N HIS A 114 18.69 -9.84 5.92
CA HIS A 114 17.32 -9.46 5.57
C HIS A 114 16.46 -10.64 5.17
N ASP A 115 15.22 -10.63 5.65
CA ASP A 115 14.17 -11.50 5.13
C ASP A 115 13.65 -10.98 3.79
N ILE A 116 13.04 -11.87 3.01
CA ILE A 116 12.64 -11.54 1.65
C ILE A 116 11.20 -11.05 1.68
N GLU A 117 10.98 -9.75 1.46
CA GLU A 117 9.63 -9.20 1.34
C GLU A 117 8.89 -9.82 0.15
N MET A 118 7.64 -10.24 0.38
CA MET A 118 6.82 -10.94 -0.60
C MET A 118 5.59 -10.12 -1.00
N HIS A 119 5.12 -10.35 -2.23
CA HIS A 119 3.85 -9.86 -2.72
C HIS A 119 3.17 -10.93 -3.60
N ILE A 120 1.95 -10.69 -4.07
CA ILE A 120 1.30 -11.60 -5.03
C ILE A 120 1.50 -11.12 -6.47
N SER A 121 1.55 -12.06 -7.41
CA SER A 121 1.65 -11.78 -8.84
C SER A 121 0.34 -11.23 -9.40
N GLU A 122 0.44 -10.66 -10.61
CA GLU A 122 -0.73 -10.55 -11.49
C GLU A 122 -1.32 -11.94 -11.77
N ILE A 123 -2.58 -11.97 -12.17
CA ILE A 123 -3.27 -13.22 -12.52
C ILE A 123 -2.69 -13.82 -13.81
N GLY A 124 -2.53 -15.15 -13.82
CA GLY A 124 -2.05 -15.90 -14.98
C GLY A 124 -2.96 -17.07 -15.35
N LEU A 125 -2.90 -17.50 -16.60
CA LEU A 125 -3.44 -18.78 -17.06
C LEU A 125 -2.29 -19.77 -17.16
N CYS A 126 -2.37 -20.86 -16.41
CA CYS A 126 -1.32 -21.87 -16.34
C CYS A 126 -1.91 -23.18 -15.82
N GLY A 127 -2.07 -24.17 -16.68
CA GLY A 127 -2.70 -25.44 -16.33
C GLY A 127 -1.87 -26.26 -15.36
N GLY A 128 -0.54 -26.25 -15.51
CA GLY A 128 0.34 -27.03 -14.66
C GLY A 128 0.34 -26.60 -13.19
N HIS A 129 0.07 -25.31 -12.90
CA HIS A 129 0.05 -24.75 -11.55
C HIS A 129 -1.35 -24.31 -11.09
N SER A 130 -2.37 -24.52 -11.93
CA SER A 130 -3.77 -24.25 -11.61
C SER A 130 -4.67 -25.30 -12.28
N ALA A 131 -5.83 -24.89 -12.79
CA ALA A 131 -6.74 -25.75 -13.54
C ALA A 131 -7.25 -25.07 -14.82
N SER A 132 -6.50 -24.10 -15.35
CA SER A 132 -6.83 -23.36 -16.58
C SER A 132 -5.99 -23.83 -17.77
N GLY A 133 -6.61 -24.20 -18.89
CA GLY A 133 -5.84 -24.54 -20.09
C GLY A 133 -6.64 -25.22 -21.19
N VAL A 134 -5.95 -25.75 -22.18
CA VAL A 134 -6.53 -26.57 -23.25
C VAL A 134 -6.97 -27.91 -22.66
N TRP A 135 -8.25 -28.25 -22.81
CA TRP A 135 -8.76 -29.53 -22.34
C TRP A 135 -8.17 -30.67 -23.17
N VAL A 136 -7.68 -31.70 -22.49
CA VAL A 136 -7.09 -32.89 -23.11
C VAL A 136 -7.55 -34.17 -22.43
N ASP A 137 -7.48 -35.28 -23.17
CA ASP A 137 -7.70 -36.62 -22.64
C ASP A 137 -6.41 -37.29 -22.12
N GLU A 138 -6.49 -38.58 -21.76
CA GLU A 138 -5.37 -39.39 -21.24
C GLU A 138 -4.21 -39.56 -22.23
N HIS A 139 -4.41 -39.22 -23.50
CA HIS A 139 -3.38 -39.25 -24.55
C HIS A 139 -2.92 -37.84 -24.95
N ALA A 140 -3.24 -36.83 -24.14
CA ALA A 140 -2.95 -35.42 -24.41
C ALA A 140 -3.64 -34.87 -25.68
N ARG A 141 -4.69 -35.55 -26.19
CA ARG A 141 -5.43 -35.10 -27.37
C ARG A 141 -6.43 -34.02 -27.00
N THR A 142 -6.51 -32.98 -27.81
CA THR A 142 -7.58 -31.97 -27.71
C THR A 142 -8.86 -32.47 -28.37
N THR A 143 -9.95 -31.70 -28.28
CA THR A 143 -11.18 -31.98 -29.03
C THR A 143 -11.05 -31.77 -30.55
N VAL A 144 -9.94 -31.20 -31.02
CA VAL A 144 -9.65 -31.04 -32.45
C VAL A 144 -8.80 -32.24 -32.91
N PRO A 145 -9.29 -33.06 -33.85
CA PRO A 145 -8.56 -34.22 -34.34
C PRO A 145 -7.15 -33.85 -34.84
N GLY A 146 -6.14 -34.58 -34.36
CA GLY A 146 -4.73 -34.35 -34.72
C GLY A 146 -4.03 -33.21 -33.98
N LEU A 147 -4.73 -32.47 -33.10
CA LEU A 147 -4.14 -31.45 -32.25
C LEU A 147 -3.97 -31.96 -30.82
N TYR A 148 -2.78 -31.74 -30.26
CA TYR A 148 -2.37 -32.16 -28.91
C TYR A 148 -1.95 -30.95 -28.08
N ALA A 149 -2.04 -31.08 -26.75
CA ALA A 149 -1.48 -30.09 -25.83
C ALA A 149 -0.88 -30.79 -24.60
N ALA A 150 0.27 -30.30 -24.12
CA ALA A 150 0.96 -30.81 -22.94
C ALA A 150 1.61 -29.66 -22.16
N GLY A 151 2.07 -29.94 -20.95
CA GLY A 151 2.70 -28.96 -20.07
C GLY A 151 1.73 -27.93 -19.51
N ASP A 152 2.23 -26.73 -19.20
CA ASP A 152 1.46 -25.63 -18.61
C ASP A 152 0.30 -25.12 -19.49
N LEU A 153 0.28 -25.47 -20.79
CA LEU A 153 -0.82 -25.12 -21.70
C LEU A 153 -2.04 -26.03 -21.51
N ALA A 154 -1.83 -27.29 -21.14
CA ALA A 154 -2.90 -28.27 -21.00
C ALA A 154 -3.58 -28.14 -19.64
N CYS A 155 -4.90 -28.31 -19.59
CA CYS A 155 -5.70 -28.34 -18.38
C CYS A 155 -5.52 -29.67 -17.63
N VAL A 156 -4.30 -29.90 -17.17
CA VAL A 156 -3.91 -31.04 -16.34
C VAL A 156 -3.20 -30.47 -15.12
N PRO A 157 -3.78 -30.59 -13.91
CA PRO A 157 -3.12 -30.10 -12.70
C PRO A 157 -1.76 -30.77 -12.49
N HIS A 158 -0.79 -30.02 -11.96
CA HIS A 158 0.59 -30.48 -11.73
C HIS A 158 1.36 -30.89 -13.00
N ASN A 159 0.92 -30.40 -14.17
CA ASN A 159 1.56 -30.60 -15.47
C ASN A 159 2.73 -29.64 -15.74
N TYR A 160 3.38 -29.12 -14.70
CA TYR A 160 4.70 -28.47 -14.80
C TYR A 160 5.77 -29.52 -15.14
N MET A 161 7.03 -29.35 -14.75
CA MET A 161 8.16 -30.19 -15.18
C MET A 161 7.89 -31.70 -15.34
N ILE A 162 7.45 -32.40 -14.28
CA ILE A 162 7.26 -33.86 -14.35
C ILE A 162 6.10 -34.23 -15.27
N GLY A 163 4.96 -33.56 -15.13
CA GLY A 163 3.83 -33.84 -16.00
C GLY A 163 4.13 -33.50 -17.45
N ALA A 164 4.87 -32.42 -17.72
CA ALA A 164 5.26 -32.04 -19.08
C ALA A 164 6.08 -33.15 -19.76
N PHE A 165 6.97 -33.83 -19.04
CA PHE A 165 7.67 -35.01 -19.56
C PHE A 165 6.70 -36.16 -19.87
N VAL A 166 5.79 -36.47 -18.94
CA VAL A 166 4.84 -37.58 -19.08
C VAL A 166 3.85 -37.32 -20.22
N PHE A 167 3.14 -36.19 -20.19
CA PHE A 167 2.16 -35.83 -21.23
C PHE A 167 2.82 -35.51 -22.57
N GLY A 168 4.08 -35.04 -22.58
CA GLY A 168 4.86 -34.91 -23.81
C GLY A 168 5.15 -36.27 -24.45
N ASP A 169 5.55 -37.26 -23.67
CA ASP A 169 5.79 -38.63 -24.14
C ASP A 169 4.48 -39.31 -24.60
N LEU A 170 3.40 -39.16 -23.84
CA LEU A 170 2.07 -39.66 -24.21
C LEU A 170 1.58 -39.02 -25.51
N ALA A 171 1.69 -37.70 -25.65
CA ALA A 171 1.32 -36.98 -26.86
C ALA A 171 2.12 -37.46 -28.06
N GLY A 172 3.45 -37.55 -27.93
CA GLY A 172 4.35 -37.98 -29.01
C GLY A 172 4.09 -39.43 -29.43
N THR A 173 3.96 -40.33 -28.46
CA THR A 173 3.68 -41.76 -28.71
C THR A 173 2.34 -41.96 -29.40
N HIS A 174 1.28 -41.29 -28.92
CA HIS A 174 -0.03 -41.41 -29.53
C HIS A 174 -0.06 -40.75 -30.92
N ALA A 175 0.51 -39.55 -31.10
CA ALA A 175 0.58 -38.89 -32.40
C ALA A 175 1.33 -39.75 -33.44
N ALA A 176 2.41 -40.42 -33.05
CA ALA A 176 3.14 -41.33 -33.92
C ALA A 176 2.33 -42.58 -34.29
N SER A 177 1.59 -43.17 -33.35
CA SER A 177 0.82 -44.40 -33.58
C SER A 177 -0.35 -44.20 -34.55
N ILE A 178 -0.95 -43.00 -34.56
CA ILE A 178 -2.08 -42.68 -35.44
C ILE A 178 -1.69 -41.98 -36.74
N ARG A 179 -0.39 -41.78 -37.01
CA ARG A 179 0.09 -41.03 -38.20
C ARG A 179 -0.51 -41.55 -39.51
N ALA A 180 -0.67 -42.87 -39.65
CA ALA A 180 -1.25 -43.47 -40.85
C ALA A 180 -2.76 -43.26 -40.98
N GLN A 181 -3.44 -42.88 -39.90
CA GLN A 181 -4.89 -42.72 -39.81
C GLN A 181 -5.34 -41.26 -39.99
N VAL A 182 -4.43 -40.30 -39.82
CA VAL A 182 -4.71 -38.87 -39.98
C VAL A 182 -4.13 -38.37 -41.29
N ALA A 183 -5.00 -38.03 -42.24
CA ALA A 183 -4.57 -37.47 -43.52
C ALA A 183 -4.01 -36.05 -43.32
N ALA A 184 -2.75 -35.84 -43.73
CA ALA A 184 -2.17 -34.51 -43.75
C ALA A 184 -2.80 -33.68 -44.89
N PRO A 185 -3.24 -32.43 -44.62
CA PRO A 185 -3.77 -31.57 -45.67
C PRO A 185 -2.70 -31.32 -46.73
N GLN A 186 -3.03 -31.59 -48.00
CA GLN A 186 -2.11 -31.39 -49.14
C GLN A 186 -2.05 -29.92 -49.59
N GLN A 187 -3.06 -29.13 -49.22
CA GLN A 187 -3.16 -27.71 -49.50
C GLN A 187 -3.58 -27.00 -48.22
N LEU A 188 -2.96 -25.86 -47.94
CA LEU A 188 -3.35 -25.00 -46.82
C LEU A 188 -4.48 -24.06 -47.28
N PRO A 189 -5.51 -23.82 -46.46
CA PRO A 189 -6.59 -22.90 -46.82
C PRO A 189 -6.08 -21.45 -47.02
N ASP A 190 -6.29 -20.89 -48.22
CA ASP A 190 -5.80 -19.55 -48.60
C ASP A 190 -6.35 -18.42 -47.72
N ASP A 191 -7.58 -18.57 -47.23
CA ASP A 191 -8.23 -17.65 -46.31
C ASP A 191 -7.53 -17.62 -44.95
N GLN A 192 -7.13 -18.78 -44.42
CA GLN A 192 -6.37 -18.86 -43.16
C GLN A 192 -4.96 -18.29 -43.30
N LEU A 193 -4.29 -18.56 -44.43
CA LEU A 193 -2.99 -17.97 -44.73
C LEU A 193 -3.07 -16.44 -44.79
N ARG A 194 -4.09 -15.91 -45.47
CA ARG A 194 -4.32 -14.45 -45.54
C ARG A 194 -4.62 -13.86 -44.17
N ALA A 195 -5.44 -14.52 -43.36
CA ALA A 195 -5.76 -14.08 -42.00
C ALA A 195 -4.52 -14.07 -41.08
N ALA A 196 -3.67 -15.11 -41.18
CA ALA A 196 -2.41 -15.17 -40.42
C ALA A 196 -1.43 -14.08 -40.87
N HIS A 197 -1.28 -13.86 -42.19
CA HIS A 197 -0.47 -12.78 -42.72
C HIS A 197 -0.98 -11.40 -42.27
N GLU A 198 -2.29 -11.19 -42.29
CA GLU A 198 -2.92 -9.95 -41.84
C GLU A 198 -2.67 -9.70 -40.35
N LEU A 199 -2.89 -10.70 -39.49
CA LEU A 199 -2.65 -10.62 -38.04
C LEU A 199 -1.19 -10.22 -37.75
N ILE A 200 -0.24 -10.82 -38.46
CA ILE A 200 1.18 -10.59 -38.23
C ILE A 200 1.63 -9.25 -38.78
N TYR A 201 1.33 -8.93 -40.04
CA TYR A 201 1.96 -7.82 -40.76
C TYR A 201 1.16 -6.51 -40.75
N ARG A 202 -0.09 -6.49 -40.28
CA ARG A 202 -0.89 -5.25 -40.17
C ARG A 202 -0.15 -4.11 -39.46
N PRO A 203 0.54 -4.31 -38.32
CA PRO A 203 1.19 -3.21 -37.59
C PRO A 203 2.23 -2.43 -38.41
N LEU A 204 2.84 -3.04 -39.44
CA LEU A 204 3.80 -2.35 -40.32
C LEU A 204 3.14 -1.28 -41.20
N ARG A 205 1.81 -1.34 -41.40
CA ARG A 205 1.05 -0.32 -42.14
C ARG A 205 0.70 0.89 -41.27
N HIS A 206 0.99 0.83 -39.97
CA HIS A 206 0.73 1.90 -39.00
C HIS A 206 2.02 2.27 -38.24
N PRO A 207 3.13 2.62 -38.91
CA PRO A 207 4.42 2.84 -38.23
C PRO A 207 4.40 3.94 -37.16
N ASP A 208 3.42 4.83 -37.20
CA ASP A 208 3.19 5.92 -36.23
C ASP A 208 1.94 5.70 -35.37
N GLY A 209 1.35 4.51 -35.42
CA GLY A 209 0.26 4.09 -34.54
C GLY A 209 0.72 3.92 -33.09
N PRO A 210 -0.20 3.74 -32.13
CA PRO A 210 0.14 3.56 -30.73
C PRO A 210 1.15 2.41 -30.53
N PRO A 211 2.24 2.62 -29.78
CA PRO A 211 3.27 1.62 -29.60
C PRO A 211 2.77 0.51 -28.67
N GLN A 212 3.21 -0.71 -28.95
CA GLN A 212 2.83 -1.93 -28.25
C GLN A 212 2.86 -1.82 -26.70
N PRO A 213 3.89 -1.26 -26.05
CA PRO A 213 3.95 -1.24 -24.58
C PRO A 213 2.81 -0.44 -23.95
N GLN A 214 2.34 0.64 -24.60
CA GLN A 214 1.24 1.46 -24.08
C GLN A 214 -0.10 0.71 -24.16
N VAL A 215 -0.33 0.00 -25.27
CA VAL A 215 -1.57 -0.77 -25.47
C VAL A 215 -1.58 -2.00 -24.56
N GLU A 216 -0.45 -2.70 -24.43
CA GLU A 216 -0.31 -3.82 -23.49
C GLU A 216 -0.52 -3.36 -22.04
N TYR A 217 0.09 -2.25 -21.64
CA TYR A 217 -0.06 -1.69 -20.29
C TYR A 217 -1.53 -1.36 -19.99
N LYS A 218 -2.22 -0.68 -20.92
CA LYS A 218 -3.65 -0.39 -20.80
C LYS A 218 -4.46 -1.67 -20.65
N LEU A 219 -4.20 -2.68 -21.49
CA LEU A 219 -4.89 -3.98 -21.45
C LEU A 219 -4.71 -4.67 -20.10
N ARG A 220 -3.46 -4.78 -19.63
CA ARG A 220 -3.12 -5.44 -18.35
C ARG A 220 -3.70 -4.68 -17.15
N ARG A 221 -3.79 -3.36 -17.22
CA ARG A 221 -4.49 -2.56 -16.20
C ARG A 221 -5.97 -2.95 -16.09
N PHE A 222 -6.68 -3.10 -17.21
CA PHE A 222 -8.07 -3.57 -17.16
C PHE A 222 -8.20 -5.00 -16.61
N VAL A 223 -7.23 -5.88 -16.91
CA VAL A 223 -7.17 -7.22 -16.31
C VAL A 223 -7.03 -7.12 -14.79
N ASN A 224 -6.07 -6.34 -14.28
CA ASN A 224 -5.82 -6.18 -12.86
C ASN A 224 -6.97 -5.49 -12.11
N ASP A 225 -7.59 -4.46 -12.71
CA ASP A 225 -8.62 -3.66 -12.04
C ASP A 225 -9.98 -4.39 -12.00
N TYR A 226 -10.30 -5.16 -13.04
CA TYR A 226 -11.67 -5.68 -13.25
C TYR A 226 -11.79 -7.20 -13.35
N VAL A 227 -10.71 -7.92 -13.67
CA VAL A 227 -10.73 -9.39 -13.79
C VAL A 227 -10.11 -10.05 -12.56
N ALA A 228 -9.11 -9.43 -11.96
CA ALA A 228 -8.47 -9.96 -10.76
C ALA A 228 -9.45 -10.14 -9.58
N PRO A 229 -9.29 -11.21 -8.79
CA PRO A 229 -10.11 -11.46 -7.61
C PRO A 229 -9.82 -10.43 -6.50
N PRO A 230 -10.81 -10.04 -5.68
CA PRO A 230 -12.21 -10.48 -5.72
C PRO A 230 -12.99 -9.89 -6.90
N LYS A 231 -13.64 -10.80 -7.63
CA LYS A 231 -14.41 -10.54 -8.86
C LYS A 231 -15.84 -10.16 -8.50
N THR A 232 -16.50 -9.42 -9.39
CA THR A 232 -17.95 -9.20 -9.34
C THR A 232 -18.53 -9.17 -10.74
N ALA A 233 -19.83 -9.46 -10.90
CA ALA A 233 -20.50 -9.37 -12.19
C ALA A 233 -20.34 -7.97 -12.83
N ALA A 234 -20.40 -6.90 -12.03
CA ALA A 234 -20.23 -5.53 -12.50
C ALA A 234 -18.82 -5.26 -13.03
N LYS A 235 -17.77 -5.68 -12.30
CA LYS A 235 -16.38 -5.54 -12.74
C LYS A 235 -16.12 -6.35 -14.02
N LEU A 236 -16.52 -7.62 -14.03
CA LEU A 236 -16.37 -8.51 -15.19
C LEU A 236 -17.11 -8.00 -16.42
N SER A 237 -18.28 -7.40 -16.24
CA SER A 237 -19.04 -6.79 -17.35
C SER A 237 -18.37 -5.55 -17.93
N ILE A 238 -17.63 -4.78 -17.12
CA ILE A 238 -16.80 -3.67 -17.61
C ILE A 238 -15.60 -4.23 -18.38
N ALA A 239 -14.96 -5.28 -17.87
CA ALA A 239 -13.85 -5.96 -18.55
C ALA A 239 -14.28 -6.49 -19.93
N VAL A 240 -15.39 -7.24 -20.03
CA VAL A 240 -15.89 -7.78 -21.31
C VAL A 240 -16.12 -6.68 -22.34
N ARG A 241 -16.88 -5.63 -22.00
CA ARG A 241 -17.12 -4.49 -22.90
C ARG A 241 -15.84 -3.79 -23.32
N THR A 242 -14.89 -3.70 -22.40
CA THR A 242 -13.59 -3.07 -22.67
C THR A 242 -12.77 -3.90 -23.64
N PHE A 243 -12.68 -5.21 -23.44
CA PHE A 243 -11.93 -6.10 -24.32
C PHE A 243 -12.56 -6.21 -25.71
N GLU A 244 -13.90 -6.18 -25.80
CA GLU A 244 -14.62 -6.04 -27.07
C GLU A 244 -14.22 -4.73 -27.79
N ARG A 245 -14.25 -3.58 -27.10
CA ARG A 245 -13.80 -2.30 -27.68
C ARG A 245 -12.33 -2.34 -28.10
N MET A 246 -11.47 -2.94 -27.28
CA MET A 246 -10.03 -3.03 -27.53
C MET A 246 -9.70 -3.87 -28.77
N ARG A 247 -10.62 -4.70 -29.28
CA ARG A 247 -10.49 -5.35 -30.60
C ARG A 247 -10.07 -4.36 -31.67
N HIS A 248 -10.76 -3.21 -31.73
CA HIS A 248 -10.51 -2.16 -32.72
C HIS A 248 -9.32 -1.27 -32.36
N GLU A 249 -9.08 -1.03 -31.07
CA GLU A 249 -7.90 -0.25 -30.63
C GLU A 249 -6.58 -0.96 -31.01
N ILE A 250 -6.54 -2.29 -30.88
CA ILE A 250 -5.41 -3.14 -31.27
C ILE A 250 -5.18 -3.12 -32.79
N GLU A 251 -6.21 -2.86 -33.59
CA GLU A 251 -6.08 -2.77 -35.05
C GLU A 251 -5.16 -1.61 -35.47
N GLY A 252 -5.19 -0.50 -34.73
CA GLY A 252 -4.39 0.69 -34.99
C GLY A 252 -2.94 0.68 -34.46
N MET A 253 -2.52 -0.38 -33.75
CA MET A 253 -1.14 -0.46 -33.22
C MET A 253 -0.09 -0.42 -34.32
N GLY A 254 1.04 0.22 -34.00
CA GLY A 254 2.18 0.35 -34.89
C GLY A 254 3.36 -0.55 -34.55
N ALA A 255 4.12 -0.94 -35.58
CA ALA A 255 5.44 -1.55 -35.45
C ALA A 255 6.37 -1.09 -36.57
N ARG A 256 7.67 -0.95 -36.25
CA ARG A 256 8.72 -0.48 -37.17
C ARG A 256 9.79 -1.54 -37.44
N ASN A 257 9.85 -2.61 -36.63
CA ASN A 257 10.84 -3.67 -36.77
C ASN A 257 10.25 -5.05 -36.38
N PRO A 258 10.92 -6.17 -36.72
CA PRO A 258 10.42 -7.51 -36.43
C PRO A 258 10.17 -7.81 -34.94
N HIS A 259 10.93 -7.17 -34.02
CA HIS A 259 10.71 -7.36 -32.59
C HIS A 259 9.40 -6.72 -32.14
N GLU A 260 9.15 -5.47 -32.54
CA GLU A 260 7.87 -4.79 -32.30
C GLU A 260 6.70 -5.54 -32.94
N LEU A 261 6.91 -6.14 -34.12
CA LEU A 261 5.90 -6.93 -34.81
C LEU A 261 5.47 -8.14 -33.96
N MET A 262 6.44 -8.92 -33.47
CA MET A 262 6.19 -10.06 -32.57
C MET A 262 5.41 -9.60 -31.33
N ARG A 263 5.88 -8.54 -30.66
CA ARG A 263 5.24 -8.00 -29.45
C ARG A 263 3.82 -7.51 -29.72
N ALA A 264 3.56 -6.87 -30.87
CA ALA A 264 2.24 -6.37 -31.24
C ALA A 264 1.22 -7.51 -31.44
N VAL A 265 1.67 -8.63 -32.03
CA VAL A 265 0.86 -9.84 -32.16
C VAL A 265 0.55 -10.46 -30.79
N GLU A 266 1.52 -10.49 -29.87
CA GLU A 266 1.31 -10.99 -28.50
C GLU A 266 0.18 -10.23 -27.77
N VAL A 267 0.04 -8.92 -27.98
CA VAL A 267 -1.08 -8.14 -27.38
C VAL A 267 -2.45 -8.65 -27.85
N SER A 268 -2.56 -9.11 -29.10
CA SER A 268 -3.80 -9.71 -29.60
C SER A 268 -4.14 -10.99 -28.84
N PHE A 269 -3.13 -11.83 -28.56
CA PHE A 269 -3.30 -13.06 -27.78
C PHE A 269 -3.61 -12.80 -26.31
N ILE A 270 -2.94 -11.81 -25.69
CA ILE A 270 -3.23 -11.40 -24.31
C ILE A 270 -4.69 -10.93 -24.20
N ARG A 271 -5.18 -10.19 -25.19
CA ARG A 271 -6.58 -9.73 -25.20
C ARG A 271 -7.54 -10.90 -25.27
N ASP A 272 -7.32 -11.84 -26.19
CA ASP A 272 -8.19 -13.02 -26.32
C ASP A 272 -8.21 -13.84 -25.02
N CYS A 273 -7.05 -14.04 -24.39
CA CYS A 273 -6.96 -14.68 -23.07
C CYS A 273 -7.72 -13.90 -21.99
N ALA A 274 -7.58 -12.58 -21.96
CA ALA A 274 -8.28 -11.71 -21.01
C ALA A 274 -9.80 -11.74 -21.19
N GLU A 275 -10.28 -11.75 -22.44
CA GLU A 275 -11.70 -11.87 -22.76
C GLU A 275 -12.26 -13.23 -22.36
N MET A 276 -11.58 -14.33 -22.72
CA MET A 276 -11.95 -15.68 -22.29
C MET A 276 -12.01 -15.76 -20.76
N ALA A 277 -11.00 -15.25 -20.06
CA ALA A 277 -10.95 -15.21 -18.60
C ALA A 277 -12.11 -14.43 -17.98
N ALA A 278 -12.44 -13.26 -18.52
CA ALA A 278 -13.52 -12.42 -18.03
C ALA A 278 -14.90 -13.05 -18.26
N ARG A 279 -15.15 -13.59 -19.47
CA ARG A 279 -16.42 -14.23 -19.81
C ARG A 279 -16.62 -15.54 -19.05
N SER A 280 -15.62 -16.42 -18.98
CA SER A 280 -15.68 -17.63 -18.14
C SER A 280 -15.93 -17.27 -16.68
N SER A 281 -15.27 -16.22 -16.18
CA SER A 281 -15.47 -15.78 -14.80
C SER A 281 -16.85 -15.20 -14.55
N LEU A 282 -17.50 -14.61 -15.57
CA LEU A 282 -18.86 -14.11 -15.49
C LEU A 282 -19.86 -15.26 -15.52
N THR A 283 -19.64 -16.24 -16.39
CA THR A 283 -20.44 -17.46 -16.56
C THR A 283 -20.45 -18.30 -15.28
N ARG A 284 -19.31 -18.47 -14.61
CA ARG A 284 -19.26 -19.18 -13.32
C ARG A 284 -19.84 -18.31 -12.19
N THR A 285 -21.05 -18.63 -11.76
CA THR A 285 -21.80 -17.89 -10.74
C THR A 285 -21.70 -18.54 -9.35
N GLU A 286 -20.46 -18.77 -8.90
CA GLU A 286 -20.14 -19.24 -7.54
C GLU A 286 -18.74 -18.73 -7.14
N SER A 287 -18.31 -19.02 -5.91
CA SER A 287 -16.90 -18.91 -5.52
C SER A 287 -16.31 -20.29 -5.25
N ARG A 288 -15.12 -20.57 -5.81
CA ARG A 288 -14.42 -21.85 -5.65
C ARG A 288 -12.90 -21.64 -5.71
N TRP A 289 -12.15 -22.54 -5.08
CA TRP A 289 -10.68 -22.53 -5.09
C TRP A 289 -10.06 -21.27 -4.47
N GLY A 290 -10.71 -20.68 -3.46
CA GLY A 290 -10.21 -19.47 -2.79
C GLY A 290 -9.99 -18.32 -3.77
N LEU A 291 -8.82 -17.69 -3.74
CA LEU A 291 -8.50 -16.50 -4.52
C LEU A 291 -8.52 -16.77 -6.03
N TYR A 292 -8.22 -18.00 -6.46
CA TYR A 292 -8.18 -18.37 -7.88
C TYR A 292 -9.52 -18.11 -8.60
N HIS A 293 -10.64 -18.28 -7.88
CA HIS A 293 -11.96 -17.87 -8.35
C HIS A 293 -12.85 -17.38 -7.18
N LYS A 294 -12.54 -16.20 -6.65
CA LYS A 294 -13.34 -15.52 -5.61
C LYS A 294 -14.30 -14.49 -6.23
N ARG A 295 -15.61 -14.73 -6.17
CA ARG A 295 -16.69 -13.80 -6.53
C ARG A 295 -17.26 -13.15 -5.26
N ALA A 296 -16.99 -11.87 -5.02
CA ALA A 296 -17.49 -11.18 -3.83
C ALA A 296 -19.02 -10.98 -3.85
N ASP A 297 -19.63 -10.96 -5.02
CA ASP A 297 -21.08 -10.93 -5.22
C ASP A 297 -21.76 -12.31 -5.11
N MET A 298 -20.98 -13.40 -5.21
CA MET A 298 -21.43 -14.79 -5.10
C MET A 298 -20.42 -15.59 -4.24
N PRO A 299 -20.34 -15.33 -2.92
CA PRO A 299 -19.22 -15.81 -2.09
C PRO A 299 -19.28 -17.32 -1.77
N VAL A 300 -20.38 -18.00 -2.07
CA VAL A 300 -20.63 -19.39 -1.67
C VAL A 300 -20.29 -20.36 -2.79
N ARG A 301 -19.72 -21.52 -2.43
CA ARG A 301 -19.52 -22.68 -3.31
C ARG A 301 -20.85 -23.38 -3.56
N ASN A 302 -21.16 -23.70 -4.81
CA ASN A 302 -22.42 -24.34 -5.19
C ASN A 302 -22.15 -25.65 -5.97
N ASP A 303 -21.93 -26.74 -5.23
CA ASP A 303 -21.65 -28.05 -5.84
C ASP A 303 -22.85 -28.62 -6.64
N GLY A 304 -24.08 -28.21 -6.32
CA GLY A 304 -25.29 -28.68 -7.00
C GLY A 304 -25.41 -28.19 -8.45
N GLU A 305 -25.03 -26.92 -8.72
CA GLU A 305 -25.08 -26.36 -10.08
C GLU A 305 -23.73 -26.42 -10.81
N TRP A 306 -22.62 -26.47 -10.06
CA TRP A 306 -21.27 -26.30 -10.58
C TRP A 306 -20.32 -27.47 -10.30
N GLY A 307 -20.85 -28.68 -10.05
CA GLY A 307 -20.11 -29.95 -10.03
C GLY A 307 -19.53 -30.41 -11.37
N TYR A 308 -19.12 -29.45 -12.22
CA TYR A 308 -18.67 -29.62 -13.60
C TYR A 308 -17.45 -28.73 -13.86
N HIS A 309 -16.63 -29.12 -14.82
CA HIS A 309 -15.69 -28.21 -15.49
C HIS A 309 -16.47 -27.24 -16.38
N LEU A 310 -16.12 -25.96 -16.33
CA LEU A 310 -16.60 -24.99 -17.29
C LEU A 310 -15.60 -24.95 -18.46
N ASN A 311 -16.03 -25.51 -19.58
CA ASN A 311 -15.28 -25.47 -20.82
C ASN A 311 -15.78 -24.31 -21.69
N LEU A 312 -14.89 -23.81 -22.54
CA LEU A 312 -15.21 -22.88 -23.62
C LEU A 312 -14.57 -23.34 -24.92
N ARG A 313 -15.19 -23.01 -26.06
CA ARG A 313 -14.60 -23.17 -27.40
C ARG A 313 -15.12 -22.10 -28.35
N LYS A 314 -14.47 -21.96 -29.50
CA LYS A 314 -14.98 -21.12 -30.59
C LYS A 314 -16.05 -21.90 -31.36
N GLY A 315 -17.25 -21.33 -31.46
CA GLY A 315 -18.37 -21.86 -32.22
C GLY A 315 -18.18 -21.72 -33.74
N PRO A 316 -19.03 -22.37 -34.55
CA PRO A 316 -18.98 -22.29 -36.01
C PRO A 316 -19.30 -20.89 -36.56
N ASP A 317 -20.04 -20.08 -35.81
CA ASP A 317 -20.33 -18.67 -36.06
C ASP A 317 -19.19 -17.73 -35.62
N GLY A 318 -18.18 -18.27 -34.95
CA GLY A 318 -17.05 -17.54 -34.42
C GLY A 318 -17.23 -17.02 -32.99
N GLU A 319 -18.40 -17.23 -32.38
CA GLU A 319 -18.71 -16.80 -31.02
C GLU A 319 -18.14 -17.75 -29.96
N MET A 320 -18.07 -17.29 -28.71
CA MET A 320 -17.61 -18.11 -27.59
C MET A 320 -18.76 -18.94 -27.03
N LEU A 321 -18.66 -20.26 -27.13
CA LEU A 321 -19.61 -21.20 -26.55
C LEU A 321 -19.07 -21.73 -25.22
N PHE A 322 -19.93 -21.84 -24.21
CA PHE A 322 -19.61 -22.43 -22.92
C PHE A 322 -20.29 -23.79 -22.75
N LEU A 323 -19.59 -24.71 -22.10
CA LEU A 323 -20.00 -26.10 -21.91
C LEU A 323 -19.79 -26.49 -20.44
N LYS A 324 -20.79 -27.11 -19.82
CA LYS A 324 -20.63 -27.87 -18.58
C LYS A 324 -20.16 -29.27 -18.93
N ARG A 325 -18.91 -29.57 -18.64
CA ARG A 325 -18.32 -30.90 -18.82
C ARG A 325 -18.25 -31.59 -17.45
N PRO A 326 -18.92 -32.73 -17.25
CA PRO A 326 -18.92 -33.47 -15.99
C PRO A 326 -17.50 -33.77 -15.51
N VAL A 327 -17.30 -33.72 -14.20
CA VAL A 327 -16.09 -34.30 -13.59
C VAL A 327 -16.11 -35.80 -13.87
N ALA A 328 -14.96 -36.36 -14.24
CA ALA A 328 -14.85 -37.80 -14.50
C ALA A 328 -14.85 -38.58 -13.17
N PRO A 329 -15.32 -39.85 -13.17
CA PRO A 329 -15.18 -40.73 -12.01
C PRO A 329 -13.73 -40.84 -11.53
N TYR A 330 -13.56 -40.69 -10.22
CA TYR A 330 -12.25 -40.87 -9.59
C TYR A 330 -11.81 -42.32 -9.73
N LEU A 331 -10.56 -42.52 -10.16
CA LEU A 331 -9.94 -43.85 -10.21
C LEU A 331 -9.75 -44.46 -8.80
N VAL A 332 -9.57 -43.59 -7.80
CA VAL A 332 -9.46 -43.94 -6.38
C VAL A 332 -10.58 -43.23 -5.64
N SER A 333 -11.39 -43.98 -4.89
CA SER A 333 -12.49 -43.38 -4.12
C SER A 333 -11.96 -42.42 -3.06
N VAL A 334 -12.63 -41.27 -2.94
CA VAL A 334 -12.38 -40.25 -1.93
C VAL A 334 -13.71 -40.02 -1.20
N PRO A 335 -13.91 -40.58 0.02
CA PRO A 335 -15.21 -40.60 0.69
C PRO A 335 -15.88 -39.23 0.83
N GLU A 336 -15.08 -38.18 1.04
CA GLU A 336 -15.56 -36.79 1.17
C GLU A 336 -16.12 -36.22 -0.15
N LEU A 337 -15.89 -36.91 -1.27
CA LEU A 337 -16.28 -36.54 -2.61
C LEU A 337 -17.22 -37.56 -3.26
N ASP A 338 -17.82 -38.52 -2.53
CA ASP A 338 -18.70 -39.55 -3.11
C ASP A 338 -19.89 -39.00 -3.94
N GLY A 339 -20.27 -37.73 -3.75
CA GLY A 339 -21.28 -37.00 -4.54
C GLY A 339 -20.76 -36.28 -5.80
N LEU A 340 -19.45 -36.32 -6.05
CA LEU A 340 -18.75 -35.80 -7.22
C LEU A 340 -17.93 -36.97 -7.80
N PRO A 341 -18.21 -37.48 -8.99
CA PRO A 341 -18.85 -36.83 -10.13
C PRO A 341 -20.39 -36.95 -10.17
N PRO A 342 -21.07 -36.06 -10.92
CA PRO A 342 -22.51 -36.19 -11.15
C PRO A 342 -22.83 -37.51 -11.88
N ALA A 343 -23.98 -38.11 -11.55
CA ALA A 343 -24.47 -39.33 -12.22
C ALA A 343 -24.72 -39.12 -13.72
N ASP A 344 -25.15 -37.91 -14.11
CA ASP A 344 -25.23 -37.51 -15.52
C ASP A 344 -23.84 -37.10 -16.03
N GLN A 345 -23.36 -37.85 -17.03
CA GLN A 345 -22.07 -37.63 -17.70
C GLN A 345 -22.23 -36.93 -19.06
N THR A 346 -23.39 -36.34 -19.34
CA THR A 346 -23.66 -35.58 -20.56
C THR A 346 -23.02 -34.19 -20.50
N VAL A 347 -22.47 -33.74 -21.63
CA VAL A 347 -21.97 -32.37 -21.80
C VAL A 347 -23.12 -31.46 -22.22
N HIS A 348 -23.32 -30.37 -21.47
CA HIS A 348 -24.42 -29.42 -21.71
C HIS A 348 -23.89 -28.04 -22.07
N GLU A 349 -24.48 -27.38 -23.06
CA GLU A 349 -24.19 -25.96 -23.32
C GLU A 349 -24.77 -25.07 -22.22
N VAL A 350 -24.04 -24.02 -21.85
CA VAL A 350 -24.48 -23.03 -20.86
C VAL A 350 -24.34 -21.63 -21.42
N GLN A 351 -25.30 -20.77 -21.12
CA GLN A 351 -25.31 -19.39 -21.58
C GLN A 351 -24.59 -18.47 -20.60
N GLN A 352 -23.80 -17.54 -21.12
CA GLN A 352 -23.21 -16.47 -20.32
C GLN A 352 -24.34 -15.56 -19.80
N PRO A 353 -24.31 -15.14 -18.51
CA PRO A 353 -25.21 -14.10 -18.01
C PRO A 353 -25.10 -12.78 -18.78
N ALA A 354 -26.17 -12.01 -18.78
CA ALA A 354 -26.19 -10.66 -19.35
C ALA A 354 -25.18 -9.74 -18.64
N LEU A 355 -24.58 -8.81 -19.40
CA LEU A 355 -23.64 -7.84 -18.85
C LEU A 355 -24.36 -6.80 -17.99
N VAL A 356 -23.89 -6.57 -16.77
CA VAL A 356 -24.50 -5.68 -15.77
C VAL A 356 -23.62 -4.48 -15.43
N GLY A 357 -24.22 -3.38 -14.94
CA GLY A 357 -23.48 -2.19 -14.51
C GLY A 357 -22.77 -1.41 -15.63
N GLY A 358 -21.67 -0.74 -15.29
CA GLY A 358 -20.84 0.04 -16.23
C GLY A 358 -21.15 1.55 -16.27
N LYS A 359 -22.25 1.98 -15.65
CA LYS A 359 -22.53 3.38 -15.33
C LYS A 359 -23.21 3.44 -13.96
N ALA A 360 -22.85 4.44 -13.15
CA ALA A 360 -23.60 4.72 -11.94
C ALA A 360 -25.04 5.13 -12.32
N PRO A 361 -26.06 4.73 -11.54
CA PRO A 361 -27.43 5.22 -11.74
C PRO A 361 -27.46 6.74 -11.67
N ALA A 362 -28.30 7.38 -12.50
CA ALA A 362 -28.46 8.83 -12.50
C ALA A 362 -29.00 9.36 -11.15
N THR A 363 -29.74 8.54 -10.42
CA THR A 363 -30.27 8.84 -9.10
C THR A 363 -29.37 8.28 -8.02
N ALA A 364 -28.87 9.14 -7.12
CA ALA A 364 -28.11 8.73 -5.95
C ALA A 364 -29.04 8.08 -4.90
N GLY A 365 -28.67 6.92 -4.39
CA GLY A 365 -29.23 6.34 -3.17
C GLY A 365 -28.18 6.40 -2.06
N SER A 366 -28.46 7.10 -0.96
CA SER A 366 -27.55 7.15 0.17
C SER A 366 -27.77 5.95 1.10
N ARG A 367 -26.70 5.24 1.44
CA ARG A 367 -26.66 4.30 2.58
C ARG A 367 -26.19 4.97 3.87
N ILE A 368 -25.78 6.23 3.78
CA ILE A 368 -25.38 7.04 4.92
C ILE A 368 -26.65 7.66 5.46
N ALA A 369 -26.98 7.34 6.72
CA ALA A 369 -28.01 8.06 7.45
C ALA A 369 -27.55 9.52 7.57
N SER A 370 -28.08 10.39 6.71
CA SER A 370 -27.80 11.81 6.82
C SER A 370 -28.37 12.26 8.16
N ALA A 371 -27.50 12.74 9.06
CA ALA A 371 -27.95 13.78 9.97
C ALA A 371 -28.59 14.85 9.07
N ALA A 372 -29.79 15.32 9.44
CA ALA A 372 -30.60 16.19 8.60
C ALA A 372 -29.92 17.54 8.40
N THR A 373 -28.97 17.60 7.47
CA THR A 373 -28.38 18.83 6.96
C THR A 373 -28.98 18.98 5.58
N THR A 374 -29.87 19.96 5.43
CA THR A 374 -30.26 20.48 4.13
C THR A 374 -29.00 21.04 3.48
N VAL A 375 -28.37 20.24 2.62
CA VAL A 375 -27.27 20.73 1.78
C VAL A 375 -27.95 21.45 0.63
N ASP A 376 -28.05 22.77 0.73
CA ASP A 376 -28.41 23.58 -0.42
C ASP A 376 -27.35 23.35 -1.52
N PRO A 377 -27.77 23.23 -2.78
CA PRO A 377 -26.83 23.10 -3.88
C PRO A 377 -25.89 24.33 -3.88
N PRO A 378 -24.58 24.14 -4.13
CA PRO A 378 -23.62 25.24 -4.13
C PRO A 378 -24.06 26.32 -5.12
N SER A 379 -23.93 27.59 -4.72
CA SER A 379 -24.32 28.72 -5.55
C SER A 379 -23.64 28.64 -6.93
N PRO A 380 -24.38 28.90 -8.03
CA PRO A 380 -23.79 28.92 -9.37
C PRO A 380 -22.67 29.95 -9.50
N ARG A 381 -22.63 30.97 -8.62
CA ARG A 381 -21.58 31.98 -8.58
C ARG A 381 -20.22 31.42 -8.14
N ILE A 382 -20.18 30.26 -7.48
CA ILE A 382 -18.92 29.56 -7.19
C ILE A 382 -18.22 29.14 -8.49
N ALA A 383 -18.98 28.68 -9.49
CA ALA A 383 -18.42 28.32 -10.80
C ALA A 383 -17.89 29.55 -11.54
N GLU A 384 -18.50 30.72 -11.35
CA GLU A 384 -18.00 31.99 -11.92
C GLU A 384 -16.63 32.36 -11.33
N VAL A 385 -16.43 32.21 -10.01
CA VAL A 385 -15.11 32.44 -9.37
C VAL A 385 -14.06 31.48 -9.90
N LEU A 386 -14.38 30.18 -9.96
CA LEU A 386 -13.44 29.14 -10.41
C LEU A 386 -13.08 29.23 -11.90
N ALA A 387 -13.88 29.95 -12.70
CA ALA A 387 -13.61 30.18 -14.12
C ALA A 387 -12.69 31.38 -14.38
N LEU A 388 -12.32 32.15 -13.34
CA LEU A 388 -11.38 33.25 -13.47
C LEU A 388 -9.95 32.72 -13.65
N GLU A 389 -9.29 33.16 -14.72
CA GLU A 389 -7.88 32.88 -14.99
C GLU A 389 -7.06 34.12 -14.62
N GLU A 390 -6.08 33.97 -13.72
CA GLU A 390 -5.21 35.06 -13.23
C GLU A 390 -5.97 36.33 -12.75
N PRO A 391 -6.94 36.21 -11.83
CA PRO A 391 -7.81 37.31 -11.46
C PRO A 391 -7.08 38.44 -10.74
N THR A 392 -7.47 39.68 -11.05
CA THR A 392 -7.10 40.85 -10.24
C THR A 392 -7.99 40.97 -9.00
N ILE A 393 -7.60 41.83 -8.03
CA ILE A 393 -8.46 42.15 -6.89
C ILE A 393 -9.81 42.74 -7.33
N ALA A 394 -9.84 43.52 -8.41
CA ALA A 394 -11.06 44.09 -8.94
C ALA A 394 -12.04 43.00 -9.45
N ASP A 395 -11.49 41.92 -10.02
CA ASP A 395 -12.28 40.78 -10.49
C ASP A 395 -12.85 39.95 -9.33
N LEU A 396 -12.10 39.84 -8.21
CA LEU A 396 -12.54 39.11 -7.01
C LEU A 396 -13.50 39.91 -6.12
N GLN A 397 -13.47 41.24 -6.18
CA GLN A 397 -14.24 42.12 -5.29
C GLN A 397 -15.75 41.80 -5.20
N PRO A 398 -16.47 41.51 -6.30
CA PRO A 398 -17.90 41.17 -6.24
C PRO A 398 -18.18 39.86 -5.50
N TYR A 399 -17.20 38.94 -5.47
CA TYR A 399 -17.33 37.63 -4.83
C TYR A 399 -16.87 37.63 -3.38
N LEU A 400 -15.88 38.48 -3.04
CA LEU A 400 -15.42 38.70 -1.67
C LEU A 400 -16.47 39.36 -0.78
N THR A 401 -17.50 39.99 -1.36
CA THR A 401 -18.61 40.66 -0.66
C THR A 401 -19.96 39.99 -0.90
N ASP A 402 -19.95 38.79 -1.49
CA ASP A 402 -21.17 38.06 -1.84
C ASP A 402 -22.00 37.69 -0.61
N ALA A 403 -23.32 37.60 -0.74
CA ALA A 403 -24.20 37.20 0.35
C ALA A 403 -23.96 35.73 0.76
N ASP A 404 -23.58 34.86 -0.19
CA ASP A 404 -23.30 33.46 0.08
C ASP A 404 -21.86 33.28 0.63
N PRO A 405 -21.71 32.77 1.86
CA PRO A 405 -20.38 32.50 2.43
C PRO A 405 -19.58 31.45 1.66
N GLY A 406 -20.23 30.55 0.90
CA GLY A 406 -19.57 29.62 -0.01
C GLY A 406 -18.82 30.35 -1.14
N VAL A 407 -19.45 31.37 -1.74
CA VAL A 407 -18.83 32.20 -2.77
C VAL A 407 -17.66 33.00 -2.21
N ARG A 408 -17.86 33.64 -1.03
CA ARG A 408 -16.78 34.38 -0.36
C ARG A 408 -15.58 33.48 -0.01
N ARG A 409 -15.83 32.26 0.50
CA ARG A 409 -14.77 31.27 0.75
C ARG A 409 -14.00 30.93 -0.53
N THR A 410 -14.70 30.60 -1.61
CA THR A 410 -14.04 30.29 -2.89
C THR A 410 -13.20 31.47 -3.38
N ALA A 411 -13.70 32.70 -3.25
CA ALA A 411 -12.95 33.89 -3.62
C ALA A 411 -11.67 34.08 -2.78
N VAL A 412 -11.71 33.76 -1.47
CA VAL A 412 -10.51 33.79 -0.60
C VAL A 412 -9.51 32.67 -0.94
N VAL A 413 -9.98 31.47 -1.31
CA VAL A 413 -9.10 30.40 -1.83
C VAL A 413 -8.41 30.85 -3.11
N THR A 414 -9.17 31.36 -4.09
CA THR A 414 -8.63 31.86 -5.36
C THR A 414 -7.65 33.03 -5.13
N LEU A 415 -7.95 33.93 -4.19
CA LEU A 415 -7.03 35.00 -3.78
C LEU A 415 -5.69 34.44 -3.26
N THR A 416 -5.73 33.35 -2.49
CA THR A 416 -4.55 32.70 -1.90
C THR A 416 -3.74 31.96 -2.96
N GLU A 417 -4.39 31.34 -3.93
CA GLU A 417 -3.76 30.59 -5.03
C GLU A 417 -3.04 31.50 -6.03
N TYR A 418 -3.69 32.59 -6.46
CA TYR A 418 -3.16 33.46 -7.52
C TYR A 418 -2.32 34.64 -7.01
N ILE A 419 -2.46 35.01 -5.72
CA ILE A 419 -1.66 36.07 -5.06
C ILE A 419 -1.58 37.37 -5.91
N PRO A 420 -2.71 37.94 -6.39
CA PRO A 420 -2.66 39.15 -7.21
C PRO A 420 -2.11 40.36 -6.43
N ASP A 421 -1.62 41.38 -7.16
CA ASP A 421 -1.10 42.61 -6.55
C ASP A 421 -2.12 43.21 -5.58
N GLY A 422 -1.72 43.39 -4.32
CA GLY A 422 -2.58 43.91 -3.26
C GLY A 422 -3.46 42.87 -2.54
N TYR A 423 -3.16 41.58 -2.65
CA TYR A 423 -3.93 40.51 -1.99
C TYR A 423 -3.93 40.56 -0.45
N ALA A 424 -2.82 40.96 0.19
CA ALA A 424 -2.67 40.80 1.63
C ALA A 424 -3.69 41.60 2.48
N PRO A 425 -3.98 42.88 2.21
CA PRO A 425 -5.04 43.61 2.90
C PRO A 425 -6.43 42.96 2.76
N VAL A 426 -6.72 42.36 1.60
CA VAL A 426 -7.99 41.68 1.33
C VAL A 426 -8.08 40.37 2.10
N LEU A 427 -6.98 39.61 2.15
CA LEU A 427 -6.88 38.40 2.95
C LEU A 427 -7.07 38.73 4.44
N PHE A 428 -6.39 39.75 4.97
CA PHE A 428 -6.62 40.23 6.33
C PHE A 428 -8.06 40.64 6.58
N ALA A 429 -8.69 41.42 5.70
CA ALA A 429 -10.10 41.82 5.87
C ALA A 429 -11.04 40.60 5.98
N ALA A 430 -10.74 39.49 5.29
CA ALA A 430 -11.54 38.26 5.39
C ALA A 430 -11.44 37.56 6.76
N LEU A 431 -10.50 37.94 7.63
CA LEU A 431 -10.46 37.47 9.03
C LEU A 431 -11.60 38.05 9.88
N ASP A 432 -12.22 39.14 9.47
CA ASP A 432 -13.39 39.76 10.13
C ASP A 432 -14.72 39.37 9.48
N ASP A 433 -14.72 38.41 8.55
CA ASP A 433 -15.94 37.97 7.87
C ASP A 433 -16.99 37.43 8.88
N ALA A 434 -18.27 37.67 8.60
CA ALA A 434 -19.37 37.19 9.45
C ALA A 434 -19.43 35.65 9.55
N ASP A 435 -19.03 34.94 8.50
CA ASP A 435 -19.02 33.48 8.43
C ASP A 435 -17.71 32.86 8.95
N ALA A 436 -17.84 31.89 9.85
CA ALA A 436 -16.68 31.22 10.44
C ALA A 436 -15.86 30.41 9.42
N GLY A 437 -16.47 29.93 8.35
CA GLY A 437 -15.79 29.22 7.28
C GLY A 437 -14.90 30.14 6.45
N VAL A 438 -15.36 31.36 6.15
CA VAL A 438 -14.56 32.38 5.45
C VAL A 438 -13.36 32.80 6.30
N ARG A 439 -13.58 33.09 7.59
CA ARG A 439 -12.49 33.43 8.52
C ARG A 439 -11.42 32.33 8.62
N ARG A 440 -11.85 31.07 8.71
CA ARG A 440 -10.94 29.92 8.74
C ARG A 440 -10.13 29.81 7.45
N CYS A 441 -10.78 29.91 6.30
CA CYS A 441 -10.12 29.87 5.01
C CYS A 441 -9.07 30.99 4.86
N SER A 442 -9.39 32.21 5.31
CA SER A 442 -8.41 33.30 5.35
C SER A 442 -7.24 33.00 6.29
N ALA A 443 -7.52 32.50 7.50
CA ALA A 443 -6.49 32.14 8.47
C ALA A 443 -5.56 31.01 7.96
N GLU A 444 -6.09 30.06 7.18
CA GLU A 444 -5.31 29.03 6.48
C GLU A 444 -4.46 29.65 5.38
N GLY A 445 -5.02 30.54 4.55
CA GLY A 445 -4.28 31.26 3.51
C GLY A 445 -3.13 32.10 4.08
N ILE A 446 -3.32 32.73 5.24
CA ILE A 446 -2.25 33.45 5.95
C ILE A 446 -1.12 32.51 6.39
N ARG A 447 -1.46 31.32 6.88
CA ARG A 447 -0.45 30.32 7.28
C ARG A 447 0.31 29.77 6.08
N GLU A 448 -0.39 29.53 4.97
CA GLU A 448 0.19 29.04 3.72
C GLU A 448 1.15 30.06 3.12
N LEU A 449 0.76 31.34 3.11
CA LEU A 449 1.54 32.43 2.52
C LEU A 449 2.51 33.10 3.50
N VAL A 450 2.70 32.54 4.70
CA VAL A 450 3.42 33.20 5.81
C VAL A 450 4.76 33.79 5.38
N GLU A 451 5.56 33.07 4.59
CA GLU A 451 6.90 33.50 4.17
C GLU A 451 6.91 34.65 3.15
N VAL A 452 5.86 34.77 2.35
CA VAL A 452 5.74 35.74 1.25
C VAL A 452 4.77 36.87 1.52
N LEU A 453 4.02 36.80 2.63
CA LEU A 453 3.01 37.78 3.00
C LEU A 453 3.63 39.17 3.24
N PRO A 454 3.24 40.21 2.48
CA PRO A 454 3.68 41.58 2.72
C PRO A 454 2.97 42.18 3.94
N ASP A 455 3.66 43.09 4.62
CA ASP A 455 3.15 43.83 5.80
C ASP A 455 2.46 42.97 6.88
N PRO A 456 3.19 42.02 7.51
CA PRO A 456 2.63 41.16 8.56
C PRO A 456 2.10 41.93 9.78
N ALA A 457 2.58 43.16 10.03
CA ALA A 457 2.10 44.02 11.12
C ALA A 457 0.64 44.46 10.90
N GLY A 458 0.13 44.44 9.66
CA GLY A 458 -1.27 44.68 9.34
C GLY A 458 -2.24 43.70 10.02
N ALA A 459 -1.75 42.54 10.49
CA ALA A 459 -2.56 41.57 11.21
C ALA A 459 -2.73 41.86 12.72
N GLU A 460 -2.01 42.84 13.29
CA GLU A 460 -2.07 43.14 14.73
C GLU A 460 -3.48 43.35 15.31
N PRO A 461 -4.43 44.03 14.63
CA PRO A 461 -5.79 44.22 15.15
C PRO A 461 -6.54 42.91 15.43
N TYR A 462 -6.19 41.83 14.72
CA TYR A 462 -6.86 40.53 14.82
C TYR A 462 -6.40 39.68 16.02
N LEU A 463 -5.40 40.16 16.78
CA LEU A 463 -5.04 39.57 18.08
C LEU A 463 -6.20 39.59 19.08
N SER A 464 -7.14 40.53 18.93
CA SER A 464 -8.36 40.64 19.74
C SER A 464 -9.63 40.11 19.06
N SER A 465 -9.50 39.35 17.96
CA SER A 465 -10.66 38.80 17.24
C SER A 465 -11.54 37.93 18.14
N GLY A 466 -12.86 37.96 17.93
CA GLY A 466 -13.80 37.05 18.59
C GLY A 466 -13.58 35.57 18.21
N ASP A 467 -12.92 35.31 17.08
CA ASP A 467 -12.67 33.96 16.57
C ASP A 467 -11.29 33.43 17.01
N THR A 468 -11.28 32.26 17.65
CA THR A 468 -10.06 31.60 18.14
C THR A 468 -9.10 31.22 17.02
N VAL A 469 -9.60 30.79 15.86
CA VAL A 469 -8.76 30.41 14.71
C VAL A 469 -8.01 31.64 14.20
N VAL A 470 -8.69 32.78 14.13
CA VAL A 470 -8.12 34.06 13.70
C VAL A 470 -7.05 34.53 14.67
N ARG A 471 -7.33 34.52 15.99
CA ARG A 471 -6.34 34.89 17.01
C ARG A 471 -5.08 34.00 16.92
N ALA A 472 -5.25 32.68 16.81
CA ALA A 472 -4.13 31.75 16.70
C ALA A 472 -3.29 31.96 15.43
N ALA A 473 -3.94 32.14 14.27
CA ALA A 473 -3.24 32.42 13.02
C ALA A 473 -2.51 33.77 13.04
N THR A 474 -3.08 34.77 13.73
CA THR A 474 -2.46 36.09 13.89
C THR A 474 -1.19 36.02 14.76
N VAL A 475 -1.25 35.33 15.91
CA VAL A 475 -0.07 35.11 16.78
C VAL A 475 1.04 34.37 16.02
N TYR A 476 0.66 33.35 15.22
CA TYR A 476 1.59 32.61 14.39
C TYR A 476 2.25 33.51 13.32
N LEU A 477 1.47 34.28 12.55
CA LEU A 477 2.00 35.16 11.51
C LEU A 477 2.99 36.18 12.09
N LEU A 478 2.58 36.87 13.16
CA LEU A 478 3.40 37.91 13.78
C LEU A 478 4.71 37.35 14.35
N SER A 479 4.70 36.13 14.91
CA SER A 479 5.91 35.48 15.42
C SER A 479 6.81 34.96 14.30
N ALA A 480 6.26 34.22 13.34
CA ALA A 480 7.00 33.67 12.21
C ALA A 480 7.71 34.77 11.39
N ARG A 481 7.08 35.94 11.25
CA ARG A 481 7.59 37.09 10.50
C ARG A 481 8.28 38.15 11.35
N ARG A 482 8.51 37.86 12.64
CA ARG A 482 9.21 38.76 13.60
C ARG A 482 8.60 40.16 13.65
N ALA A 483 7.29 40.26 13.49
CA ALA A 483 6.52 41.50 13.44
C ALA A 483 5.79 41.82 14.76
N GLY A 484 5.63 40.84 15.66
CA GLY A 484 5.04 41.05 16.98
C GLY A 484 6.05 41.20 18.12
N ALA A 485 5.57 41.66 19.27
CA ALA A 485 6.34 41.92 20.48
C ALA A 485 5.99 40.96 21.63
N ALA A 486 6.95 40.68 22.52
CA ALA A 486 6.77 39.80 23.68
C ALA A 486 5.54 40.14 24.55
N GLY A 487 5.24 41.43 24.73
CA GLY A 487 4.06 41.87 25.49
C GLY A 487 2.72 41.52 24.85
N GLN A 488 2.66 41.31 23.53
CA GLN A 488 1.46 40.79 22.83
C GLN A 488 1.33 39.28 23.08
N TYR A 489 2.42 38.52 22.96
CA TYR A 489 2.41 37.07 23.18
C TYR A 489 2.13 36.70 24.63
N ARG A 490 2.64 37.46 25.61
CA ARG A 490 2.28 37.28 27.03
C ARG A 490 0.79 37.45 27.27
N ARG A 491 0.15 38.44 26.64
CA ARG A 491 -1.32 38.62 26.73
C ARG A 491 -2.08 37.44 26.11
N ALA A 492 -1.56 36.84 25.05
CA ALA A 492 -2.15 35.67 24.43
C ALA A 492 -2.05 34.39 25.29
N LEU A 493 -1.23 34.38 26.36
CA LEU A 493 -1.27 33.32 27.37
C LEU A 493 -2.53 33.36 28.24
N ASP A 494 -3.26 34.48 28.28
CA ASP A 494 -4.52 34.60 29.03
C ASP A 494 -5.74 34.27 28.17
N ASP A 495 -5.54 33.76 26.95
CA ASP A 495 -6.64 33.46 26.02
C ASP A 495 -7.54 32.33 26.55
N PRO A 496 -8.88 32.44 26.42
CA PRO A 496 -9.78 31.36 26.85
C PRO A 496 -9.56 30.04 26.09
N ASP A 497 -9.04 30.07 24.87
CA ASP A 497 -8.76 28.87 24.07
C ASP A 497 -7.28 28.45 24.18
N HIS A 498 -7.06 27.25 24.71
CA HIS A 498 -5.72 26.67 24.88
C HIS A 498 -4.91 26.60 23.57
N ARG A 499 -5.55 26.52 22.40
CA ARG A 499 -4.83 26.50 21.12
C ARG A 499 -4.14 27.83 20.82
N VAL A 500 -4.76 28.95 21.20
CA VAL A 500 -4.12 30.28 21.11
C VAL A 500 -2.97 30.36 22.10
N ARG A 501 -3.15 29.84 23.32
CA ARG A 501 -2.09 29.80 24.34
C ARG A 501 -0.88 28.96 23.91
N ILE A 502 -1.09 27.84 23.21
CA ILE A 502 0.01 27.05 22.62
C ILE A 502 0.79 27.87 21.57
N GLU A 503 0.09 28.58 20.68
CA GLU A 503 0.77 29.47 19.72
C GLU A 503 1.49 30.63 20.43
N ALA A 504 0.93 31.14 21.54
CA ALA A 504 1.57 32.15 22.35
C ALA A 504 2.88 31.65 22.97
N VAL A 505 2.91 30.42 23.49
CA VAL A 505 4.15 29.79 23.98
C VAL A 505 5.20 29.70 22.88
N ARG A 506 4.84 29.24 21.68
CA ARG A 506 5.76 29.18 20.52
C ARG A 506 6.25 30.56 20.11
N ALA A 507 5.37 31.55 20.11
CA ALA A 507 5.71 32.93 19.81
C ALA A 507 6.69 33.53 20.84
N LEU A 508 6.51 33.24 22.14
CA LEU A 508 7.43 33.66 23.21
C LEU A 508 8.81 33.02 23.07
N VAL A 509 8.88 31.75 22.65
CA VAL A 509 10.14 31.08 22.31
C VAL A 509 10.85 31.80 21.17
N SER A 510 10.12 32.26 20.15
CA SER A 510 10.72 32.97 19.00
C SER A 510 11.36 34.33 19.34
N VAL A 511 11.05 34.88 20.52
CA VAL A 511 11.59 36.16 21.03
C VAL A 511 12.37 36.00 22.34
N ASP A 512 12.79 34.78 22.67
CA ASP A 512 13.60 34.45 23.85
C ASP A 512 12.98 34.89 25.19
N ASP A 513 11.66 34.92 25.31
CA ASP A 513 10.95 35.35 26.52
C ASP A 513 10.74 34.21 27.52
N VAL A 514 11.81 33.90 28.26
CA VAL A 514 11.84 32.81 29.26
C VAL A 514 10.77 32.99 30.35
N ASP A 515 10.56 34.21 30.84
CA ASP A 515 9.60 34.47 31.92
C ASP A 515 8.16 34.19 31.46
N GLY A 516 7.83 34.54 30.22
CA GLY A 516 6.54 34.24 29.61
C GLY A 516 6.32 32.73 29.45
N VAL A 517 7.29 32.00 28.88
CA VAL A 517 7.19 30.54 28.73
C VAL A 517 7.11 29.86 30.10
N ARG A 518 7.85 30.34 31.11
CA ARG A 518 7.77 29.84 32.49
C ARG A 518 6.38 30.01 33.11
N ALA A 519 5.67 31.11 32.83
CA ALA A 519 4.32 31.28 33.33
C ALA A 519 3.37 30.18 32.82
N ALA A 520 3.52 29.79 31.56
CA ALA A 520 2.69 28.77 30.90
C ALA A 520 2.87 27.35 31.45
N THR A 521 3.89 27.07 32.29
CA THR A 521 4.01 25.78 32.98
C THR A 521 2.91 25.55 34.02
N HIS A 522 2.21 26.61 34.45
CA HIS A 522 1.13 26.53 35.42
C HIS A 522 -0.26 26.55 34.77
N ASP A 523 -0.34 26.42 33.45
CA ASP A 523 -1.60 26.44 32.72
C ASP A 523 -2.50 25.27 33.10
N GLU A 524 -3.83 25.49 33.15
CA GLU A 524 -4.81 24.44 33.43
C GLU A 524 -4.79 23.31 32.38
N ASN A 525 -4.46 23.64 31.13
CA ASN A 525 -4.48 22.73 30.00
C ASN A 525 -3.13 22.01 29.86
N ARG A 526 -3.18 20.68 29.81
CA ARG A 526 -1.98 19.84 29.69
C ARG A 526 -1.15 20.11 28.44
N GLU A 527 -1.77 20.47 27.32
CA GLU A 527 -1.05 20.69 26.04
C GLU A 527 -0.24 21.99 26.08
N VAL A 528 -0.76 23.02 26.78
CA VAL A 528 -0.02 24.26 27.02
C VAL A 528 1.18 23.98 27.93
N ARG A 529 1.01 23.18 28.99
CA ARG A 529 2.14 22.79 29.86
C ARG A 529 3.20 21.97 29.12
N ILE A 530 2.79 21.06 28.22
CA ILE A 530 3.71 20.32 27.34
C ILE A 530 4.48 21.27 26.42
N ALA A 531 3.78 22.21 25.77
CA ALA A 531 4.41 23.22 24.92
C ALA A 531 5.39 24.10 25.70
N ALA A 532 5.05 24.47 26.95
CA ALA A 532 5.91 25.25 27.83
C ALA A 532 7.19 24.50 28.21
N ALA A 533 7.09 23.21 28.56
CA ALA A 533 8.25 22.36 28.84
C ALA A 533 9.20 22.26 27.63
N ALA A 534 8.66 22.01 26.44
CA ALA A 534 9.45 21.97 25.20
C ALA A 534 10.05 23.34 24.84
N GLY A 535 9.31 24.42 25.07
CA GLY A 535 9.76 25.79 24.85
C GLY A 535 10.94 26.16 25.74
N LEU A 536 10.88 25.83 27.04
CA LEU A 536 11.98 26.05 27.98
C LEU A 536 13.24 25.25 27.62
N ALA A 537 13.08 24.00 27.15
CA ALA A 537 14.19 23.22 26.62
C ALA A 537 14.85 23.88 25.40
N THR A 538 14.02 24.35 24.45
CA THR A 538 14.47 25.07 23.25
C THR A 538 15.26 26.33 23.60
N LEU A 539 14.77 27.11 24.57
CA LEU A 539 15.43 28.32 25.09
C LEU A 539 16.65 28.02 25.99
N ARG A 540 16.86 26.75 26.35
CA ARG A 540 17.87 26.30 27.30
C ARG A 540 17.80 27.01 28.65
N ALA A 541 16.59 27.24 29.16
CA ALA A 541 16.34 27.99 30.39
C ALA A 541 15.19 27.41 31.23
N GLY A 542 14.98 27.94 32.44
CA GLY A 542 13.80 27.60 33.26
C GLY A 542 13.83 26.20 33.89
N VAL A 543 15.02 25.66 34.20
CA VAL A 543 15.21 24.31 34.77
C VAL A 543 14.26 24.04 35.94
N GLU A 544 14.20 24.94 36.92
CA GLU A 544 13.36 24.78 38.12
C GLU A 544 11.87 24.61 37.79
N ALA A 545 11.38 25.30 36.77
CA ALA A 545 9.99 25.21 36.33
C ALA A 545 9.71 23.90 35.58
N VAL A 546 10.66 23.43 34.77
CA VAL A 546 10.57 22.10 34.13
C VAL A 546 10.66 20.98 35.17
N SER A 547 11.53 21.11 36.18
CA SER A 547 11.68 20.15 37.28
C SER A 547 10.37 19.98 38.06
N ALA A 548 9.63 21.07 38.29
CA ALA A 548 8.32 21.01 38.95
C ALA A 548 7.30 20.15 38.16
N LEU A 549 7.35 20.17 36.82
CA LEU A 549 6.45 19.42 35.95
C LEU A 549 6.69 17.90 35.95
N ILE A 550 7.81 17.41 36.51
CA ILE A 550 8.03 15.96 36.70
C ILE A 550 6.96 15.34 37.62
N ALA A 551 6.39 16.16 38.51
CA ALA A 551 5.33 15.80 39.44
C ALA A 551 3.92 16.16 38.96
N ASP A 552 3.75 16.59 37.70
CA ASP A 552 2.44 16.94 37.13
C ASP A 552 1.44 15.78 37.21
N PRO A 553 0.15 16.01 37.47
CA PRO A 553 -0.85 14.93 37.48
C PRO A 553 -1.00 14.21 36.14
N ASP A 554 -0.72 14.86 35.00
CA ASP A 554 -0.87 14.27 33.67
C ASP A 554 0.43 13.57 33.22
N PRO A 555 0.38 12.28 32.83
CA PRO A 555 1.57 11.52 32.45
C PRO A 555 2.27 12.05 31.19
N LEU A 556 1.56 12.72 30.27
CA LEU A 556 2.19 13.28 29.07
C LEU A 556 2.96 14.56 29.40
N VAL A 557 2.48 15.37 30.35
CA VAL A 557 3.22 16.54 30.85
C VAL A 557 4.49 16.09 31.55
N ARG A 558 4.41 15.06 32.41
CA ARG A 558 5.58 14.47 33.06
C ARG A 558 6.60 13.95 32.05
N ALA A 559 6.15 13.27 31.00
CA ALA A 559 7.02 12.76 29.94
C ALA A 559 7.73 13.90 29.19
N ALA A 560 7.00 14.98 28.84
CA ALA A 560 7.56 16.16 28.21
C ALA A 560 8.58 16.88 29.10
N ALA A 561 8.29 17.01 30.40
CA ALA A 561 9.21 17.58 31.37
C ALA A 561 10.51 16.77 31.48
N LEU A 562 10.42 15.44 31.56
CA LEU A 562 11.61 14.58 31.62
C LEU A 562 12.43 14.64 30.32
N ALA A 563 11.77 14.70 29.16
CA ALA A 563 12.47 14.91 27.89
C ALA A 563 13.21 16.27 27.89
N ALA A 564 12.56 17.34 28.33
CA ALA A 564 13.16 18.67 28.47
C ALA A 564 14.35 18.69 29.44
N ILE A 565 14.28 17.98 30.57
CA ILE A 565 15.43 17.81 31.49
C ILE A 565 16.59 17.08 30.82
N GLY A 566 16.33 16.16 29.88
CA GLY A 566 17.39 15.51 29.10
C GLY A 566 18.21 16.51 28.27
N GLU A 567 17.57 17.57 27.77
CA GLU A 567 18.23 18.63 26.99
C GLU A 567 18.87 19.71 27.86
N LEU A 568 18.21 20.09 28.96
CA LEU A 568 18.68 21.12 29.90
C LEU A 568 19.81 20.62 30.82
N GLY A 569 19.83 19.32 31.08
CA GLY A 569 20.74 18.65 31.99
C GLY A 569 20.05 18.23 33.29
N CYS A 570 20.18 16.94 33.66
CA CYS A 570 19.62 16.41 34.91
C CYS A 570 20.55 16.75 36.08
N SER A 571 20.04 17.55 37.02
CA SER A 571 20.76 17.97 38.23
C SER A 571 20.62 16.97 39.39
N GLN A 572 21.40 17.16 40.45
CA GLN A 572 21.27 16.39 41.70
C GLN A 572 19.85 16.49 42.30
N ASN A 573 19.19 17.63 42.14
CA ASN A 573 17.85 17.87 42.67
C ASN A 573 16.77 17.08 41.91
N ASP A 574 16.99 16.85 40.62
CA ASP A 574 16.04 16.15 39.73
C ASP A 574 16.20 14.64 39.80
N PHE A 575 17.42 14.16 40.09
CA PHE A 575 17.81 12.76 39.95
C PHE A 575 16.86 11.80 40.68
N ALA A 576 16.49 12.09 41.93
CA ALA A 576 15.58 11.26 42.69
C ALA A 576 14.14 11.23 42.13
N ALA A 577 13.72 12.28 41.43
CA ALA A 577 12.43 12.32 40.75
C ALA A 577 12.47 11.56 39.41
N VAL A 578 13.57 11.71 38.65
CA VAL A 578 13.83 10.97 37.41
C VAL A 578 13.92 9.46 37.68
N GLU A 579 14.63 9.05 38.74
CA GLU A 579 14.74 7.65 39.13
C GLU A 579 13.37 7.03 39.45
N ARG A 580 12.51 7.75 40.20
CA ARG A 580 11.13 7.29 40.45
C ARG A 580 10.31 7.22 39.16
N ALA A 581 10.56 8.10 38.20
CA ALA A 581 9.84 8.12 36.93
C ALA A 581 10.17 6.92 36.02
N LEU A 582 11.35 6.28 36.18
CA LEU A 582 11.66 5.00 35.53
C LEU A 582 10.78 3.84 35.99
N GLN A 583 10.05 3.98 37.10
CA GLN A 583 9.12 2.97 37.60
C GLN A 583 7.65 3.37 37.40
N ALA A 584 7.40 4.41 36.59
CA ALA A 584 6.05 4.89 36.33
C ALA A 584 5.23 3.87 35.51
N PRO A 585 3.91 3.76 35.76
CA PRO A 585 3.06 2.84 35.01
C PRO A 585 2.98 3.20 33.52
N ALA A 586 2.94 4.51 33.21
CA ALA A 586 2.95 5.00 31.83
C ALA A 586 4.35 4.89 31.22
N TRP A 587 4.47 4.15 30.11
CA TRP A 587 5.75 3.92 29.45
C TRP A 587 6.36 5.21 28.86
N GLN A 588 5.55 6.20 28.47
CA GLN A 588 6.02 7.50 27.98
C GLN A 588 6.81 8.26 29.05
N VAL A 589 6.40 8.12 30.31
CA VAL A 589 7.10 8.71 31.47
C VAL A 589 8.44 8.00 31.70
N ARG A 590 8.46 6.67 31.61
CA ARG A 590 9.72 5.89 31.71
C ARG A 590 10.67 6.22 30.56
N GLN A 591 10.16 6.36 29.34
CA GLN A 591 10.93 6.79 28.17
C GLN A 591 11.53 8.18 28.39
N GLY A 592 10.72 9.15 28.84
CA GLY A 592 11.18 10.48 29.20
C GLY A 592 12.27 10.45 30.27
N ALA A 593 12.11 9.62 31.31
CA ALA A 593 13.10 9.47 32.37
C ALA A 593 14.43 8.90 31.87
N ALA A 594 14.39 7.92 30.96
CA ALA A 594 15.60 7.43 30.30
C ALA A 594 16.32 8.55 29.52
N ARG A 595 15.57 9.37 28.76
CA ARG A 595 16.15 10.54 28.06
C ARG A 595 16.73 11.57 29.05
N ALA A 596 16.05 11.82 30.17
CA ALA A 596 16.51 12.72 31.21
C ALA A 596 17.89 12.33 31.76
N LEU A 597 18.12 11.04 31.99
CA LEU A 597 19.41 10.51 32.44
C LEU A 597 20.53 10.65 31.40
N GLY A 598 20.20 10.67 30.11
CA GLY A 598 21.16 11.05 29.06
C GLY A 598 21.69 12.48 29.22
N GLY A 599 20.91 13.35 29.87
CA GLY A 599 21.28 14.72 30.22
C GLY A 599 22.09 14.87 31.52
N ALA A 600 22.31 13.82 32.31
CA ALA A 600 22.92 13.94 33.64
C ALA A 600 24.32 14.59 33.63
N THR A 601 24.66 15.30 34.72
CA THR A 601 26.02 15.84 34.92
C THR A 601 27.03 14.72 35.12
N THR A 602 28.32 14.99 34.85
CA THR A 602 29.39 13.98 35.00
C THR A 602 29.47 13.41 36.42
N GLU A 603 29.20 14.22 37.44
CA GLU A 603 29.15 13.79 38.85
C GLU A 603 28.10 12.70 39.10
N LEU A 604 27.00 12.72 38.34
CA LEU A 604 25.92 11.74 38.39
C LEU A 604 26.10 10.58 37.40
N GLY A 605 27.14 10.60 36.57
CA GLY A 605 27.33 9.68 35.44
C GLY A 605 27.27 8.20 35.86
N VAL A 606 27.96 7.83 36.94
CA VAL A 606 27.96 6.44 37.45
C VAL A 606 26.55 5.97 37.82
N LEU A 607 25.77 6.83 38.50
CA LEU A 607 24.40 6.51 38.89
C LEU A 607 23.47 6.48 37.67
N ALA A 608 23.62 7.43 36.75
CA ALA A 608 22.85 7.49 35.51
C ALA A 608 23.07 6.25 34.63
N ILE A 609 24.32 5.82 34.45
CA ILE A 609 24.67 4.60 33.70
C ILE A 609 24.01 3.37 34.33
N SER A 610 24.07 3.22 35.67
CA SER A 610 23.40 2.11 36.35
C SER A 610 21.90 2.09 36.08
N ARG A 611 21.22 3.23 36.22
CA ARG A 611 19.77 3.31 36.00
C ARG A 611 19.38 3.10 34.54
N LEU A 612 20.18 3.60 33.60
CA LEU A 612 19.98 3.37 32.18
C LEU A 612 20.19 1.91 31.79
N ALA A 613 21.17 1.23 32.40
CA ALA A 613 21.39 -0.20 32.20
C ALA A 613 20.19 -1.02 32.68
N ASP A 614 19.58 -0.66 33.82
CA ASP A 614 18.34 -1.30 34.29
C ASP A 614 17.19 -1.09 33.29
N ALA A 615 17.07 0.11 32.72
CA ALA A 615 16.04 0.46 31.74
C ALA A 615 16.17 -0.27 30.40
N LEU A 616 17.33 -0.87 30.09
CA LEU A 616 17.49 -1.76 28.94
C LEU A 616 16.67 -3.06 29.07
N SER A 617 16.17 -3.39 30.25
CA SER A 617 15.28 -4.56 30.45
C SER A 617 13.80 -4.19 30.48
N ASP A 618 13.43 -2.94 30.13
CA ASP A 618 12.03 -2.52 30.14
C ASP A 618 11.18 -3.31 29.13
N ALA A 619 9.97 -3.69 29.53
CA ALA A 619 9.04 -4.41 28.67
C ALA A 619 8.68 -3.61 27.41
N HIS A 620 8.64 -2.28 27.50
CA HIS A 620 8.26 -1.40 26.40
C HIS A 620 9.47 -1.01 25.55
N LEU A 621 9.36 -1.23 24.24
CA LEU A 621 10.46 -1.03 23.30
C LEU A 621 11.02 0.40 23.31
N ASP A 622 10.14 1.40 23.26
CA ASP A 622 10.57 2.80 23.19
C ASP A 622 11.36 3.27 24.42
N VAL A 623 11.19 2.61 25.57
CA VAL A 623 11.98 2.88 26.78
C VAL A 623 13.39 2.30 26.61
N ARG A 624 13.52 1.06 26.11
CA ARG A 624 14.81 0.45 25.78
C ARG A 624 15.58 1.26 24.73
N LYS A 625 14.89 1.74 23.69
CA LYS A 625 15.46 2.64 22.66
C LYS A 625 15.94 3.97 23.25
N ALA A 626 15.18 4.58 24.15
CA ALA A 626 15.61 5.80 24.83
C ALA A 626 16.82 5.54 25.75
N ALA A 627 16.84 4.40 26.45
CA ALA A 627 17.94 4.02 27.33
C ALA A 627 19.25 3.81 26.54
N ILE A 628 19.22 3.11 25.40
CA ILE A 628 20.41 2.87 24.59
C ILE A 628 20.97 4.15 23.96
N LEU A 629 20.09 5.02 23.43
CA LEU A 629 20.51 6.31 22.88
C LEU A 629 21.12 7.21 23.96
N SER A 630 20.58 7.16 25.18
CA SER A 630 21.09 7.94 26.31
C SER A 630 22.43 7.40 26.84
N LEU A 631 22.64 6.08 26.80
CA LEU A 631 23.93 5.44 27.14
C LEU A 631 25.05 5.80 26.16
N THR A 632 24.72 6.18 24.93
CA THR A 632 25.71 6.53 23.89
C THR A 632 26.60 7.69 24.32
N ARG A 633 26.06 8.66 25.08
CA ARG A 633 26.84 9.79 25.64
C ARG A 633 27.95 9.31 26.58
N TRP A 634 27.75 8.16 27.23
CA TRP A 634 28.62 7.62 28.26
C TRP A 634 29.52 6.49 27.75
N ALA A 635 29.62 6.29 26.43
CA ALA A 635 30.30 5.15 25.82
C ALA A 635 31.80 5.01 26.17
N ASP A 636 32.46 6.06 26.66
CA ASP A 636 33.83 5.98 27.21
C ASP A 636 33.92 5.14 28.50
N GLU A 637 32.86 5.19 29.31
CA GLU A 637 32.81 4.55 30.62
C GLU A 637 32.65 3.03 30.49
N ALA A 638 33.46 2.27 31.22
CA ALA A 638 33.47 0.80 31.14
C ALA A 638 32.09 0.19 31.44
N ALA A 639 31.40 0.70 32.46
CA ALA A 639 30.07 0.23 32.83
C ALA A 639 29.01 0.50 31.74
N ALA A 640 29.13 1.61 31.00
CA ALA A 640 28.23 1.90 29.89
C ALA A 640 28.53 0.97 28.71
N ARG A 641 29.81 0.69 28.40
CA ARG A 641 30.19 -0.29 27.36
C ARG A 641 29.69 -1.69 27.67
N ASP A 642 29.77 -2.12 28.92
CA ASP A 642 29.22 -3.41 29.33
C ASP A 642 27.69 -3.45 29.11
N ALA A 643 26.97 -2.40 29.48
CA ALA A 643 25.53 -2.28 29.24
C ALA A 643 25.18 -2.26 27.73
N LEU A 644 25.91 -1.48 26.92
CA LEU A 644 25.77 -1.46 25.46
C LEU A 644 26.07 -2.85 24.86
N GLY A 645 27.09 -3.55 25.36
CA GLY A 645 27.46 -4.91 24.96
C GLY A 645 26.40 -5.95 25.31
N ILE A 646 25.71 -5.79 26.44
CA ILE A 646 24.53 -6.59 26.78
C ILE A 646 23.38 -6.29 25.81
N ALA A 647 23.13 -5.02 25.49
CA ALA A 647 22.07 -4.60 24.56
C ALA A 647 22.26 -5.09 23.12
N LEU A 648 23.47 -5.54 22.73
CA LEU A 648 23.68 -6.26 21.47
C LEU A 648 22.87 -7.58 21.39
N LYS A 649 22.40 -8.08 22.53
CA LYS A 649 21.55 -9.28 22.65
C LYS A 649 20.07 -8.94 22.86
N ASP A 650 19.67 -7.67 22.81
CA ASP A 650 18.27 -7.27 22.93
C ASP A 650 17.44 -7.93 21.82
N SER A 651 16.17 -8.25 22.10
CA SER A 651 15.26 -8.87 21.13
C SER A 651 14.94 -7.93 19.97
N ASP A 652 15.00 -6.61 20.19
CA ASP A 652 14.69 -5.59 19.19
C ASP A 652 15.90 -5.18 18.33
N ALA A 653 15.67 -5.07 17.02
CA ALA A 653 16.74 -4.82 16.05
C ALA A 653 17.31 -3.40 16.13
N ASP A 654 16.51 -2.39 16.40
CA ASP A 654 16.94 -0.99 16.50
C ASP A 654 17.78 -0.80 17.77
N VAL A 655 17.38 -1.42 18.90
CA VAL A 655 18.18 -1.39 20.14
C VAL A 655 19.56 -2.00 19.88
N ARG A 656 19.63 -3.15 19.20
CA ARG A 656 20.92 -3.75 18.80
C ARG A 656 21.70 -2.86 17.83
N ALA A 657 21.04 -2.17 16.90
CA ALA A 657 21.69 -1.30 15.92
C ALA A 657 22.30 -0.05 16.56
N TYR A 658 21.56 0.62 17.46
CA TYR A 658 22.07 1.75 18.23
C TYR A 658 23.21 1.35 19.15
N ALA A 659 23.12 0.17 19.80
CA ALA A 659 24.19 -0.38 20.61
C ALA A 659 25.49 -0.59 19.80
N ARG A 660 25.40 -1.21 18.60
CA ARG A 660 26.55 -1.36 17.69
C ARG A 660 27.14 -0.02 17.30
N ARG A 661 26.30 0.91 16.84
CA ARG A 661 26.75 2.25 16.43
C ARG A 661 27.47 2.97 17.56
N ALA A 662 26.96 2.90 18.79
CA ALA A 662 27.59 3.52 19.96
C ALA A 662 28.96 2.92 20.28
N LEU A 663 29.14 1.61 20.07
CA LEU A 663 30.41 0.91 20.25
C LEU A 663 31.40 1.14 19.10
N ASP A 664 30.92 1.37 17.87
CA ASP A 664 31.74 1.56 16.67
C ASP A 664 32.32 2.98 16.53
N VAL A 665 31.62 4.02 17.01
CA VAL A 665 32.06 5.43 16.92
C VAL A 665 33.37 5.72 17.66
N GLN A 666 33.90 4.78 18.45
CA GLN A 666 35.22 4.88 19.09
C GLN A 666 36.34 4.10 18.40
N ASN A 667 36.03 3.27 17.40
CA ASN A 667 37.04 2.53 16.61
C ASN A 667 37.52 3.31 15.36
N ALA A 668 37.02 4.54 15.17
CA ALA A 668 37.41 5.49 14.13
C ALA A 668 37.92 6.78 14.79
#